data_AF-A0A2B7YTA0-F1
#
_entry.id   AF-A0A2B7YTA0-F1
#
_cell.length_a   1.000
_cell.length_b   1.000
_cell.length_c   1.000
_cell.angle_alpha   90.00
_cell.angle_beta   90.00
_cell.angle_gamma   90.00
#
_symmetry.space_group_name_H-M   'P 1'
#
loop_
_entity.id
_entity.type
_entity.pdbx_description
1 polymer ?
#
loop_
_entity_poly.entity_id
_entity_poly.type
_entity_poly.pdbx_seq_one_letter_code
_entity_poly.pdbx_strand_id
1 'polypeptide(L)'
;MASEDLKKEIHFALENATLGRTLGNFCKTYPARREKSYAGVDFEKTREKIAEVKSYAAEHIDEMIAEFTTNCEARGGHVYHAKSTEDAMDWIRKLVKEKGVKTIVKSKSMASEEIKMNHVLTDDGVLVQETDLGEFIIALEGNTPVHMVMPALHLNKEQVADLFTDYTKVKNNPIISEEVKTARKVMRDKFTHADMGVSGANVAVAETGTVFTMTNEGNGRMVGTLPPIHLYIFGIEKFVKSLSDARYIFKALPRNGTAQRITSYISMYTGACEVTTDKEKDEKCKKDFYCVILDDPGRREILAEPDFREIFNCIRCGACLDVCPAFALVGGHVYGSNVYTGGIGTMLTHFLVSEERAAEIQNICLQCGRCNDVCGGGLHISDMIMKLREKNMKEHPDALKKFALDAVSDRKLFHSMLRIASVAQGMFTKGEPMIRHLPMFLSGMTKGRSFPAIAQVPLRDFFHTIKQNVKNQKGTIAIFAGCLLDFVYTDLARAVVADMNSIGYKVEMPLGQACCGCPATNMGDTENAKKEAEINIKGMEAEKYDYIVSACPSCTHQLHLYPTFFEEGTEMHKKAKELADKTYDFCKLFYELGGISEEGDGKPIKVTYHDSCHLKRSLKVSKEQRELLKHTKGVEFIEMNDCDNCCGFGGSYSLLYPEISAPILEKKIQNIKESGADVVALDCPGCLMQIKGGLDARGINDIKVKHTAEIIAEKRGLI
;
A
#
# COMPACT_ATOMS: atom_id res chain seq x y z
N MET A 1 0.61 -19.97 6.81
CA MET A 1 1.92 -19.23 6.69
C MET A 1 2.14 -18.89 5.22
N ALA A 2 3.20 -18.15 4.83
CA ALA A 2 3.54 -18.02 3.41
C ALA A 2 3.83 -19.41 2.82
N SER A 3 3.37 -19.69 1.59
CA SER A 3 3.71 -20.93 0.89
C SER A 3 5.22 -21.02 0.68
N GLU A 4 5.77 -22.23 0.61
CA GLU A 4 7.21 -22.42 0.39
C GLU A 4 7.65 -21.83 -0.96
N ASP A 5 6.76 -21.82 -1.96
CA ASP A 5 7.04 -21.22 -3.26
C ASP A 5 7.07 -19.69 -3.18
N LEU A 6 6.14 -19.06 -2.45
CA LEU A 6 6.19 -17.61 -2.22
C LEU A 6 7.46 -17.20 -1.46
N LYS A 7 7.93 -18.00 -0.50
CA LYS A 7 9.21 -17.72 0.19
C LYS A 7 10.40 -17.78 -0.77
N LYS A 8 10.44 -18.76 -1.68
CA LYS A 8 11.48 -18.85 -2.72
C LYS A 8 11.46 -17.64 -3.64
N GLU A 9 10.27 -17.21 -4.08
CA GLU A 9 10.10 -16.00 -4.90
C GLU A 9 10.63 -14.76 -4.18
N ILE A 10 10.28 -14.58 -2.90
CA ILE A 10 10.78 -13.48 -2.08
C ILE A 10 12.31 -13.52 -1.99
N HIS A 11 12.90 -14.68 -1.68
CA HIS A 11 14.35 -14.82 -1.61
C HIS A 11 15.04 -14.48 -2.92
N PHE A 12 14.53 -15.00 -4.04
CA PHE A 12 15.06 -14.71 -5.37
C PHE A 12 15.02 -13.21 -5.69
N ALA A 13 13.92 -12.52 -5.38
CA ALA A 13 13.80 -11.09 -5.61
C ALA A 13 14.77 -10.27 -4.73
N LEU A 14 14.94 -10.66 -3.46
CA LEU A 14 15.86 -9.98 -2.54
C LEU A 14 17.35 -10.18 -2.91
N GLU A 15 17.68 -11.29 -3.57
CA GLU A 15 19.03 -11.54 -4.09
C GLU A 15 19.32 -10.80 -5.41
N ASN A 16 18.29 -10.33 -6.12
CA ASN A 16 18.44 -9.53 -7.33
C ASN A 16 18.88 -8.09 -7.00
N ALA A 17 20.20 -7.88 -7.00
CA ALA A 17 20.80 -6.57 -6.72
C ALA A 17 20.38 -5.46 -7.71
N THR A 18 20.07 -5.79 -8.96
CA THR A 18 19.61 -4.81 -9.96
C THR A 18 18.21 -4.32 -9.61
N LEU A 19 17.27 -5.24 -9.35
CA LEU A 19 15.91 -4.90 -8.93
C LEU A 19 15.92 -4.06 -7.65
N GLY A 20 16.58 -4.55 -6.60
CA GLY A 20 16.63 -3.86 -5.30
C GLY A 20 17.25 -2.46 -5.40
N ARG A 21 18.29 -2.29 -6.22
CA ARG A 21 18.93 -0.98 -6.43
C ARG A 21 18.04 -0.04 -7.25
N THR A 22 17.55 -0.47 -8.41
CA THR A 22 16.83 0.41 -9.34
C THR A 22 15.48 0.81 -8.77
N LEU A 23 14.69 -0.17 -8.32
CA LEU A 23 13.38 0.08 -7.74
C LEU A 23 13.50 0.81 -6.40
N GLY A 24 14.46 0.42 -5.54
CA GLY A 24 14.72 1.09 -4.27
C GLY A 24 15.10 2.57 -4.44
N ASN A 25 15.95 2.90 -5.42
CA ASN A 25 16.32 4.28 -5.73
C ASN A 25 15.15 5.09 -6.31
N PHE A 26 14.36 4.47 -7.19
CA PHE A 26 13.16 5.11 -7.73
C PHE A 26 12.16 5.43 -6.61
N CYS A 27 11.77 4.45 -5.80
CA CYS A 27 10.84 4.63 -4.68
C CYS A 27 11.38 5.60 -3.61
N LYS A 28 12.71 5.72 -3.46
CA LYS A 28 13.33 6.72 -2.57
C LYS A 28 13.16 8.16 -3.09
N THR A 29 13.34 8.39 -4.39
CA THR A 29 13.33 9.74 -4.98
C THR A 29 11.94 10.20 -5.44
N TYR A 30 11.05 9.26 -5.70
CA TYR A 30 9.72 9.49 -6.23
C TYR A 30 8.85 10.44 -5.37
N PRO A 31 8.73 10.29 -4.04
CA PRO A 31 7.81 11.10 -3.24
C PRO A 31 8.06 12.61 -3.37
N ALA A 32 9.32 13.04 -3.24
CA ALA A 32 9.70 14.45 -3.37
C ALA A 32 9.48 14.98 -4.80
N ARG A 33 9.77 14.17 -5.82
CA ARG A 33 9.50 14.54 -7.23
C ARG A 33 8.00 14.70 -7.48
N ARG A 34 7.18 13.78 -6.95
CA ARG A 34 5.72 13.83 -7.04
C ARG A 34 5.18 15.10 -6.40
N GLU A 35 5.56 15.39 -5.16
CA GLU A 35 5.15 16.60 -4.44
C GLU A 35 5.47 17.86 -5.26
N LYS A 36 6.70 17.96 -5.78
CA LYS A 36 7.11 19.06 -6.66
C LYS A 36 6.25 19.18 -7.93
N SER A 37 5.80 18.06 -8.50
CA SER A 37 4.95 18.06 -9.70
C SER A 37 3.54 18.62 -9.43
N TYR A 38 3.08 18.58 -8.18
CA TYR A 38 1.82 19.17 -7.70
C TYR A 38 1.96 20.62 -7.21
N ALA A 39 3.15 21.24 -7.29
CA ALA A 39 3.28 22.65 -6.93
C ALA A 39 2.29 23.54 -7.73
N GLY A 40 1.44 24.29 -7.02
CA GLY A 40 0.36 25.09 -7.61
C GLY A 40 -0.90 24.31 -7.98
N VAL A 41 -1.00 23.04 -7.60
CA VAL A 41 -2.16 22.18 -7.83
C VAL A 41 -2.62 21.59 -6.50
N ASP A 42 -3.89 21.83 -6.17
CA ASP A 42 -4.54 21.16 -5.05
C ASP A 42 -4.75 19.68 -5.36
N PHE A 43 -3.96 18.82 -4.73
CA PHE A 43 -4.03 17.37 -4.89
C PHE A 43 -5.32 16.79 -4.30
N GLU A 44 -5.71 17.21 -3.10
CA GLU A 44 -6.88 16.67 -2.39
C GLU A 44 -8.16 16.96 -3.19
N LYS A 45 -8.33 18.20 -3.64
CA LYS A 45 -9.46 18.57 -4.50
C LYS A 45 -9.45 17.85 -5.85
N THR A 46 -8.26 17.60 -6.42
CA THR A 46 -8.14 16.84 -7.67
C THR A 46 -8.55 15.37 -7.44
N ARG A 47 -8.13 14.77 -6.33
CA ARG A 47 -8.48 13.40 -5.92
C ARG A 47 -9.98 13.26 -5.70
N GLU A 48 -10.61 14.18 -4.98
CA GLU A 48 -12.06 14.21 -4.76
C GLU A 48 -12.83 14.27 -6.09
N LYS A 49 -12.39 15.11 -7.03
CA LYS A 49 -13.01 15.19 -8.35
C LYS A 49 -12.83 13.93 -9.19
N ILE A 50 -11.70 13.23 -9.06
CA ILE A 50 -11.52 11.94 -9.73
C ILE A 50 -12.47 10.90 -9.13
N ALA A 51 -12.55 10.82 -7.81
CA ALA A 51 -13.46 9.90 -7.15
C ALA A 51 -14.92 10.17 -7.57
N GLU A 52 -15.37 11.43 -7.57
CA GLU A 52 -16.70 11.84 -8.00
C GLU A 52 -17.03 11.38 -9.42
N VAL A 53 -16.19 11.72 -10.41
CA VAL A 53 -16.49 11.41 -11.83
C VAL A 53 -16.39 9.92 -12.13
N LYS A 54 -15.51 9.21 -11.44
CA LYS A 54 -15.33 7.76 -11.61
C LYS A 54 -16.43 6.97 -10.93
N SER A 55 -16.85 7.36 -9.73
CA SER A 55 -17.97 6.75 -9.02
C SER A 55 -19.29 6.99 -9.77
N TYR A 56 -19.51 8.19 -10.30
CA TYR A 56 -20.65 8.46 -11.17
C TYR A 56 -20.70 7.51 -12.38
N ALA A 57 -19.57 7.35 -13.08
CA ALA A 57 -19.50 6.44 -14.23
C ALA A 57 -19.70 4.97 -13.83
N ALA A 58 -19.22 4.56 -12.65
CA ALA A 58 -19.43 3.22 -12.10
C ALA A 58 -20.91 2.94 -11.75
N GLU A 59 -21.63 3.94 -11.25
CA GLU A 59 -23.06 3.87 -10.96
C GLU A 59 -23.94 3.81 -12.21
N HIS A 60 -23.52 4.47 -13.30
CA HIS A 60 -24.28 4.56 -14.54
C HIS A 60 -23.63 3.74 -15.66
N ILE A 61 -22.98 2.63 -15.32
CA ILE A 61 -22.04 1.97 -16.24
C ILE A 61 -22.71 1.47 -17.53
N ASP A 62 -23.95 0.98 -17.44
CA ASP A 62 -24.71 0.50 -18.60
C ASP A 62 -25.09 1.67 -19.53
N GLU A 63 -25.43 2.83 -18.96
CA GLU A 63 -25.65 4.06 -19.73
C GLU A 63 -24.36 4.54 -20.39
N MET A 64 -23.22 4.47 -19.67
CA MET A 64 -21.91 4.87 -20.21
C MET A 64 -21.53 4.02 -21.42
N ILE A 65 -21.76 2.70 -21.35
CA ILE A 65 -21.52 1.77 -22.44
C ILE A 65 -22.44 2.10 -23.64
N ALA A 66 -23.75 2.25 -23.40
CA ALA A 66 -24.72 2.52 -24.46
C ALA A 66 -24.45 3.86 -25.18
N GLU A 67 -24.16 4.91 -24.42
CA GLU A 67 -23.82 6.23 -24.95
C GLU A 67 -22.49 6.20 -25.72
N PHE A 68 -21.45 5.57 -25.16
CA PHE A 68 -20.17 5.39 -25.85
C PHE A 68 -20.34 4.66 -27.18
N THR A 69 -21.06 3.53 -27.18
CA THR A 69 -21.31 2.72 -28.38
C THR A 69 -21.99 3.55 -29.45
N THR A 70 -23.10 4.21 -29.12
CA THR A 70 -23.84 5.08 -30.05
C THR A 70 -22.94 6.16 -30.65
N ASN A 71 -22.16 6.85 -29.81
CA ASN A 71 -21.31 7.96 -30.25
C ASN A 71 -20.07 7.52 -31.04
N CYS A 72 -19.51 6.35 -30.74
CA CYS A 72 -18.39 5.76 -31.45
C CYS A 72 -18.84 5.28 -32.85
N GLU A 73 -19.96 4.56 -32.92
CA GLU A 73 -20.51 4.03 -34.18
C GLU A 73 -21.00 5.13 -35.12
N ALA A 74 -21.61 6.20 -34.57
CA ALA A 74 -21.97 7.39 -35.35
C ALA A 74 -20.76 8.05 -36.04
N ARG A 75 -19.54 7.76 -35.60
CA ARG A 75 -18.28 8.26 -36.16
C ARG A 75 -17.50 7.18 -36.93
N GLY A 76 -18.18 6.11 -37.33
CA GLY A 76 -17.62 5.02 -38.13
C GLY A 76 -16.72 4.08 -37.35
N GLY A 77 -16.73 4.12 -36.02
CA GLY A 77 -16.14 3.07 -35.20
C GLY A 77 -17.05 1.85 -35.09
N HIS A 78 -16.51 0.76 -34.57
CA HIS A 78 -17.24 -0.47 -34.28
C HIS A 78 -16.99 -0.84 -32.83
N VAL A 79 -18.05 -1.11 -32.07
CA VAL A 79 -17.92 -1.47 -30.66
C VAL A 79 -18.40 -2.90 -30.44
N TYR A 80 -17.55 -3.70 -29.82
CA TYR A 80 -17.89 -5.03 -29.34
C TYR A 80 -17.94 -5.02 -27.81
N HIS A 81 -19.07 -5.49 -27.27
CA HIS A 81 -19.28 -5.60 -25.84
C HIS A 81 -19.06 -7.05 -25.42
N ALA A 82 -17.88 -7.34 -24.88
CA ALA A 82 -17.49 -8.70 -24.50
C ALA A 82 -17.93 -9.02 -23.08
N LYS A 83 -18.54 -10.19 -22.89
CA LYS A 83 -19.06 -10.68 -21.61
C LYS A 83 -18.10 -11.57 -20.82
N SER A 84 -16.96 -11.91 -21.42
CA SER A 84 -15.85 -12.55 -20.74
C SER A 84 -14.53 -12.31 -21.50
N THR A 85 -13.42 -12.73 -20.90
CA THR A 85 -12.10 -12.72 -21.55
C THR A 85 -12.04 -13.63 -22.78
N GLU A 86 -12.72 -14.77 -22.73
CA GLU A 86 -12.81 -15.73 -23.83
C GLU A 86 -13.65 -15.18 -24.97
N ASP A 87 -14.81 -14.59 -24.68
CA ASP A 87 -15.69 -13.95 -25.66
C ASP A 87 -14.96 -12.80 -26.40
N ALA A 88 -14.24 -11.96 -25.66
CA ALA A 88 -13.40 -10.93 -26.25
C ALA A 88 -12.35 -11.52 -27.21
N MET A 89 -11.63 -12.56 -26.77
CA MET A 89 -10.57 -13.17 -27.55
C MET A 89 -11.12 -13.89 -28.79
N ASP A 90 -12.24 -14.60 -28.68
CA ASP A 90 -12.88 -15.29 -29.80
C ASP A 90 -13.35 -14.30 -30.88
N TRP A 91 -13.94 -13.18 -30.46
CA TRP A 91 -14.31 -12.11 -31.37
C TRP A 91 -13.08 -11.50 -32.06
N ILE A 92 -12.01 -11.23 -31.31
CA ILE A 92 -10.75 -10.71 -31.86
C ILE A 92 -10.13 -11.70 -32.87
N ARG A 93 -10.11 -13.00 -32.56
CA ARG A 93 -9.61 -14.05 -33.47
C ARG A 93 -10.41 -14.08 -34.76
N LYS A 94 -11.73 -13.94 -34.68
CA LYS A 94 -12.61 -13.87 -35.85
C LYS A 94 -12.29 -12.63 -36.70
N LEU A 95 -12.16 -11.46 -36.08
CA LEU A 95 -11.79 -10.22 -36.78
C LEU A 95 -10.43 -10.36 -37.50
N VAL A 96 -9.42 -10.88 -36.81
CA VAL A 96 -8.07 -11.11 -37.35
C VAL A 96 -8.13 -12.02 -38.58
N LYS A 97 -8.90 -13.11 -38.52
CA LYS A 97 -9.09 -14.04 -39.64
C LYS A 97 -9.85 -13.41 -40.81
N GLU A 98 -10.95 -12.72 -40.53
CA GLU A 98 -11.79 -12.07 -41.55
C GLU A 98 -11.04 -10.97 -42.31
N LYS A 99 -10.21 -10.20 -41.60
CA LYS A 99 -9.40 -9.13 -42.20
C LYS A 99 -8.05 -9.61 -42.75
N GLY A 100 -7.71 -10.89 -42.58
CA GLY A 100 -6.44 -11.45 -43.05
C GLY A 100 -5.21 -10.85 -42.38
N VAL A 101 -5.33 -10.41 -41.12
CA VAL A 101 -4.25 -9.77 -40.36
C VAL A 101 -3.15 -10.79 -40.06
N LYS A 102 -1.91 -10.46 -40.42
CA LYS A 102 -0.72 -11.28 -40.17
C LYS A 102 0.24 -10.65 -39.17
N THR A 103 0.19 -9.32 -39.04
CA THR A 103 1.12 -8.55 -38.23
C THR A 103 0.40 -7.52 -37.38
N ILE A 104 0.69 -7.51 -36.08
CA ILE A 104 0.09 -6.63 -35.08
C ILE A 104 1.19 -5.87 -34.34
N VAL A 105 1.01 -4.57 -34.16
CA VAL A 105 1.83 -3.73 -33.27
C VAL A 105 1.03 -3.24 -32.06
N LYS A 106 1.61 -3.33 -30.86
CA LYS A 106 0.95 -3.00 -29.59
C LYS A 106 1.62 -1.85 -28.86
N SER A 107 0.79 -0.91 -28.35
CA SER A 107 1.24 0.27 -27.60
C SER A 107 1.46 0.01 -26.09
N LYS A 108 1.11 -1.18 -25.57
CA LYS A 108 0.78 -1.53 -24.17
C LYS A 108 -0.72 -1.54 -23.87
N SER A 109 -1.20 -2.63 -23.27
CA SER A 109 -2.58 -2.76 -22.75
C SER A 109 -2.68 -3.88 -21.72
N MET A 110 -3.00 -3.53 -20.47
CA MET A 110 -3.26 -4.54 -19.42
C MET A 110 -4.43 -5.46 -19.81
N ALA A 111 -5.46 -4.91 -20.44
CA ALA A 111 -6.63 -5.66 -20.89
C ALA A 111 -6.27 -6.72 -21.95
N SER A 112 -5.23 -6.48 -22.77
CA SER A 112 -4.74 -7.49 -23.71
C SER A 112 -3.94 -8.61 -23.02
N GLU A 113 -3.32 -8.33 -21.87
CA GLU A 113 -2.65 -9.35 -21.05
C GLU A 113 -3.68 -10.22 -20.31
N GLU A 114 -4.78 -9.64 -19.84
CA GLU A 114 -5.91 -10.37 -19.23
C GLU A 114 -6.44 -11.47 -20.16
N ILE A 115 -6.62 -11.15 -21.45
CA ILE A 115 -7.11 -12.10 -22.46
C ILE A 115 -5.98 -12.94 -23.09
N LYS A 116 -4.73 -12.79 -22.63
CA LYS A 116 -3.54 -13.49 -23.15
C LYS A 116 -3.34 -13.33 -24.66
N MET A 117 -3.67 -12.15 -25.19
CA MET A 117 -3.77 -11.87 -26.63
C MET A 117 -2.51 -12.27 -27.40
N ASN A 118 -1.33 -11.95 -26.87
CA ASN A 118 -0.06 -12.21 -27.56
C ASN A 118 0.16 -13.70 -27.76
N HIS A 119 -0.03 -14.51 -26.70
CA HIS A 119 0.13 -15.95 -26.78
C HIS A 119 -0.88 -16.58 -27.76
N VAL A 120 -2.17 -16.27 -27.58
CA VAL A 120 -3.24 -16.87 -28.39
C VAL A 120 -3.09 -16.55 -29.88
N LEU A 121 -2.76 -15.31 -30.23
CA LEU A 121 -2.60 -14.93 -31.64
C LEU A 121 -1.28 -15.40 -32.24
N THR A 122 -0.22 -15.53 -31.44
CA THR A 122 1.05 -16.12 -31.90
C THR A 122 0.87 -17.60 -32.24
N ASP A 123 0.12 -18.35 -31.43
CA ASP A 123 -0.23 -19.76 -31.72
C ASP A 123 -1.05 -19.89 -33.01
N ASP A 124 -1.85 -18.87 -33.34
CA ASP A 124 -2.60 -18.76 -34.60
C ASP A 124 -1.74 -18.29 -35.79
N GLY A 125 -0.44 -18.09 -35.60
CA GLY A 125 0.51 -17.69 -36.65
C GLY A 125 0.54 -16.19 -36.96
N VAL A 126 -0.01 -15.34 -36.10
CA VAL A 126 0.03 -13.88 -36.22
C VAL A 126 1.25 -13.35 -35.47
N LEU A 127 2.04 -12.51 -36.13
CA LEU A 127 3.17 -11.84 -35.48
C LEU A 127 2.66 -10.68 -34.62
N VAL A 128 2.66 -10.83 -33.31
CA VAL A 128 2.29 -9.77 -32.36
C VAL A 128 3.55 -9.15 -31.74
N GLN A 129 3.73 -7.84 -31.93
CA GLN A 129 4.91 -7.11 -31.50
C GLN A 129 4.57 -6.02 -30.48
N GLU A 130 5.12 -6.13 -29.27
CA GLU A 130 5.14 -5.02 -28.31
C GLU A 130 6.08 -3.91 -28.79
N THR A 131 5.62 -2.67 -28.68
CA THR A 131 6.35 -1.50 -29.22
C THR A 131 6.75 -0.47 -28.17
N ASP A 132 6.22 -0.59 -26.95
CA ASP A 132 6.77 0.11 -25.79
C ASP A 132 8.15 -0.48 -25.50
N LEU A 133 9.17 0.36 -25.30
CA LEU A 133 10.53 -0.15 -25.14
C LEU A 133 10.66 -1.14 -23.98
N GLY A 134 10.00 -0.84 -22.87
CA GLY A 134 10.01 -1.71 -21.70
C GLY A 134 9.33 -3.05 -21.99
N GLU A 135 8.12 -3.03 -22.53
CA GLU A 135 7.39 -4.26 -22.87
C GLU A 135 8.10 -5.07 -23.97
N PHE A 136 8.77 -4.40 -24.92
CA PHE A 136 9.58 -5.09 -25.93
C PHE A 136 10.74 -5.84 -25.30
N ILE A 137 11.46 -5.22 -24.36
CA ILE A 137 12.54 -5.89 -23.62
C ILE A 137 12.00 -7.11 -22.87
N ILE A 138 10.85 -6.98 -22.20
CA ILE A 138 10.20 -8.09 -21.49
C ILE A 138 9.79 -9.23 -22.44
N ALA A 139 9.24 -8.89 -23.60
CA ALA A 139 8.88 -9.87 -24.62
C ALA A 139 10.11 -10.64 -25.16
N LEU A 140 11.26 -9.97 -25.28
CA LEU A 140 12.53 -10.62 -25.64
C LEU A 140 13.06 -11.53 -24.53
N GLU A 141 12.91 -11.12 -23.28
CA GLU A 141 13.30 -11.92 -22.11
C GLU A 141 12.39 -13.15 -21.95
N GLY A 142 11.13 -13.06 -22.38
CA GLY A 142 10.12 -14.11 -22.20
C GLY A 142 9.54 -14.13 -20.78
N ASN A 143 9.53 -12.98 -20.10
CA ASN A 143 9.05 -12.84 -18.72
C ASN A 143 7.80 -11.93 -18.64
N THR A 144 7.33 -11.63 -17.43
CA THR A 144 6.22 -10.70 -17.15
C THR A 144 6.74 -9.35 -16.65
N PRO A 145 5.97 -8.26 -16.71
CA PRO A 145 6.43 -6.95 -16.25
C PRO A 145 6.55 -6.87 -14.72
N VAL A 146 7.67 -6.34 -14.21
CA VAL A 146 7.87 -6.17 -12.75
C VAL A 146 7.13 -4.95 -12.18
N HIS A 147 6.73 -3.99 -13.02
CA HIS A 147 6.02 -2.78 -12.62
C HIS A 147 5.12 -2.26 -13.74
N MET A 148 3.91 -1.79 -13.39
CA MET A 148 2.90 -1.37 -14.35
C MET A 148 3.35 -0.22 -15.28
N VAL A 149 4.13 0.74 -14.77
CA VAL A 149 4.65 1.89 -15.54
C VAL A 149 6.06 1.65 -16.11
N MET A 150 6.85 0.75 -15.52
CA MET A 150 8.29 0.59 -15.81
C MET A 150 8.63 -0.90 -15.83
N PRO A 151 8.21 -1.63 -16.87
CA PRO A 151 8.09 -3.08 -16.83
C PRO A 151 9.42 -3.84 -16.71
N ALA A 152 10.54 -3.27 -17.20
CA ALA A 152 11.86 -3.90 -17.26
C ALA A 152 12.87 -3.44 -16.18
N LEU A 153 12.40 -2.93 -15.04
CA LEU A 153 13.28 -2.39 -13.98
C LEU A 153 14.25 -3.40 -13.36
N HIS A 154 13.99 -4.70 -13.50
CA HIS A 154 14.86 -5.76 -12.98
C HIS A 154 16.07 -6.04 -13.88
N LEU A 155 16.12 -5.45 -15.07
CA LEU A 155 17.22 -5.61 -16.02
C LEU A 155 18.15 -4.39 -16.01
N ASN A 156 19.45 -4.65 -16.13
CA ASN A 156 20.46 -3.60 -16.36
C ASN A 156 20.73 -3.44 -17.86
N LYS A 157 21.48 -2.39 -18.22
CA LYS A 157 21.79 -2.06 -19.61
C LYS A 157 22.62 -3.16 -20.31
N GLU A 158 23.48 -3.85 -19.56
CA GLU A 158 24.27 -4.96 -20.08
C GLU A 158 23.37 -6.12 -20.54
N GLN A 159 22.41 -6.53 -19.69
CA GLN A 159 21.43 -7.56 -20.02
C GLN A 159 20.54 -7.15 -21.20
N VAL A 160 20.13 -5.87 -21.27
CA VAL A 160 19.34 -5.35 -22.40
C VAL A 160 20.13 -5.38 -23.71
N ALA A 161 21.42 -5.03 -23.66
CA ALA A 161 22.30 -5.10 -24.84
C ALA A 161 22.50 -6.55 -25.32
N ASP A 162 22.61 -7.51 -24.40
CA ASP A 162 22.68 -8.93 -24.73
C ASP A 162 21.37 -9.40 -25.40
N LEU A 163 20.20 -9.07 -24.83
CA LEU A 163 18.89 -9.39 -25.43
C LEU A 163 18.74 -8.81 -26.85
N PHE A 164 19.15 -7.55 -27.07
CA PHE A 164 19.13 -6.95 -28.41
C PHE A 164 20.16 -7.58 -29.35
N THR A 165 21.32 -7.99 -28.85
CA THR A 165 22.31 -8.71 -29.66
C THR A 165 21.77 -10.05 -30.12
N ASP A 166 21.14 -10.80 -29.22
CA ASP A 166 20.53 -12.09 -29.52
C ASP A 166 19.34 -11.96 -30.47
N TYR A 167 18.52 -10.92 -30.32
CA TYR A 167 17.38 -10.68 -31.20
C TYR A 167 17.81 -10.19 -32.59
N THR A 168 18.67 -9.16 -32.67
CA THR A 168 19.06 -8.53 -33.95
C THR A 168 20.18 -9.27 -34.68
N LYS A 169 20.86 -10.21 -34.01
CA LYS A 169 22.08 -10.90 -34.48
C LYS A 169 23.23 -9.93 -34.81
N VAL A 170 23.18 -8.70 -34.28
CA VAL A 170 24.20 -7.67 -34.41
C VAL A 170 24.63 -7.25 -33.01
N LYS A 171 25.94 -7.16 -32.76
CA LYS A 171 26.47 -6.75 -31.47
C LYS A 171 25.97 -5.35 -31.07
N ASN A 172 25.30 -5.27 -29.93
CA ASN A 172 24.90 -4.02 -29.29
C ASN A 172 25.81 -3.75 -28.09
N ASN A 173 26.28 -2.51 -27.94
CA ASN A 173 27.05 -2.13 -26.77
C ASN A 173 26.10 -1.70 -25.64
N PRO A 174 26.51 -1.88 -24.36
CA PRO A 174 25.72 -1.50 -23.19
C PRO A 174 25.72 0.02 -22.95
N ILE A 175 25.17 0.75 -23.93
CA ILE A 175 25.02 2.19 -24.00
C ILE A 175 23.56 2.48 -24.30
N ILE A 176 22.83 3.02 -23.32
CA ILE A 176 21.38 3.28 -23.40
C ILE A 176 20.98 4.03 -24.68
N SER A 177 21.76 5.04 -25.09
CA SER A 177 21.45 5.80 -26.32
C SER A 177 21.61 4.98 -27.60
N GLU A 178 22.47 3.95 -27.60
CA GLU A 178 22.63 3.01 -28.73
C GLU A 178 21.51 1.96 -28.71
N GLU A 179 21.21 1.38 -27.55
CA GLU A 179 20.08 0.45 -27.34
C GLU A 179 18.75 1.05 -27.82
N VAL A 180 18.47 2.29 -27.44
CA VAL A 180 17.27 3.02 -27.90
C VAL A 180 17.29 3.23 -29.42
N LYS A 181 18.46 3.48 -30.04
CA LYS A 181 18.56 3.58 -31.51
C LYS A 181 18.29 2.24 -32.18
N THR A 182 18.78 1.14 -31.62
CA THR A 182 18.52 -0.22 -32.11
C THR A 182 17.03 -0.54 -32.04
N ALA A 183 16.40 -0.34 -30.89
CA ALA A 183 14.95 -0.52 -30.74
C ALA A 183 14.16 0.32 -31.75
N ARG A 184 14.52 1.59 -31.94
CA ARG A 184 13.89 2.47 -32.95
C ARG A 184 14.06 1.95 -34.38
N LYS A 185 15.22 1.37 -34.72
CA LYS A 185 15.46 0.80 -36.05
C LYS A 185 14.57 -0.42 -36.29
N VAL A 186 14.50 -1.33 -35.31
CA VAL A 186 13.63 -2.52 -35.34
C VAL A 186 12.16 -2.10 -35.47
N MET A 187 11.70 -1.18 -34.62
CA MET A 187 10.28 -0.83 -34.54
C MET A 187 9.77 -0.06 -35.76
N ARG A 188 10.61 0.78 -36.41
CA ARG A 188 10.20 1.54 -37.61
C ARG A 188 9.68 0.64 -38.72
N ASP A 189 10.38 -0.46 -39.00
CA ASP A 189 9.97 -1.43 -40.00
C ASP A 189 8.62 -2.08 -39.64
N LYS A 190 8.46 -2.45 -38.36
CA LYS A 190 7.22 -3.05 -37.85
C LYS A 190 6.03 -2.11 -37.97
N PHE A 191 6.17 -0.84 -37.58
CA PHE A 191 5.08 0.13 -37.65
C PHE A 191 4.58 0.37 -39.09
N THR A 192 5.46 0.35 -40.09
CA THR A 192 5.09 0.65 -41.47
C THR A 192 4.46 -0.51 -42.22
N HIS A 193 4.66 -1.74 -41.74
CA HIS A 193 4.16 -2.95 -42.38
C HIS A 193 3.08 -3.66 -41.57
N ALA A 194 2.73 -3.15 -40.38
CA ALA A 194 1.70 -3.75 -39.54
C ALA A 194 0.31 -3.60 -40.15
N ASP A 195 -0.43 -4.70 -40.19
CA ASP A 195 -1.83 -4.72 -40.66
C ASP A 195 -2.77 -4.10 -39.62
N MET A 196 -2.44 -4.23 -38.33
CA MET A 196 -3.31 -3.82 -37.24
C MET A 196 -2.52 -3.25 -36.06
N GLY A 197 -3.01 -2.13 -35.53
CA GLY A 197 -2.55 -1.54 -34.27
C GLY A 197 -3.47 -1.90 -33.12
N VAL A 198 -2.92 -2.19 -31.94
CA VAL A 198 -3.71 -2.51 -30.74
C VAL A 198 -3.28 -1.63 -29.58
N SER A 199 -4.26 -1.04 -28.88
CA SER A 199 -4.02 -0.09 -27.78
C SER A 199 -4.92 -0.36 -26.58
N GLY A 200 -4.40 -0.05 -25.39
CA GLY A 200 -5.20 0.06 -24.18
C GLY A 200 -5.71 1.49 -23.99
N ALA A 201 -6.84 1.63 -23.28
CA ALA A 201 -7.36 2.94 -22.90
C ALA A 201 -6.99 3.30 -21.45
N ASN A 202 -6.50 4.51 -21.24
CA ASN A 202 -6.47 5.14 -19.92
C ASN A 202 -7.86 5.63 -19.51
N VAL A 203 -8.62 6.16 -20.48
CA VAL A 203 -9.97 6.71 -20.31
C VAL A 203 -10.80 6.40 -21.56
N ALA A 204 -12.10 6.09 -21.37
CA ALA A 204 -13.11 6.07 -22.42
C ALA A 204 -14.20 7.10 -22.07
N VAL A 205 -14.49 8.04 -22.98
CA VAL A 205 -15.46 9.13 -22.79
C VAL A 205 -16.78 8.77 -23.46
N ALA A 206 -17.83 8.59 -22.66
CA ALA A 206 -19.14 8.18 -23.16
C ALA A 206 -19.77 9.22 -24.11
N GLU A 207 -19.77 10.50 -23.72
CA GLU A 207 -20.34 11.63 -24.47
C GLU A 207 -19.87 11.73 -25.93
N THR A 208 -18.61 11.35 -26.20
CA THR A 208 -17.99 11.55 -27.52
C THR A 208 -17.61 10.26 -28.23
N GLY A 209 -17.67 9.12 -27.56
CA GLY A 209 -17.12 7.86 -28.09
C GLY A 209 -15.58 7.89 -28.21
N THR A 210 -14.90 8.75 -27.44
CA THR A 210 -13.44 8.95 -27.54
C THR A 210 -12.69 8.06 -26.56
N VAL A 211 -11.58 7.47 -27.00
CA VAL A 211 -10.62 6.74 -26.16
C VAL A 211 -9.26 7.43 -26.13
N PHE A 212 -8.57 7.31 -25.00
CA PHE A 212 -7.35 8.05 -24.71
C PHE A 212 -6.21 7.11 -24.33
N THR A 213 -5.03 7.40 -24.86
CA THR A 213 -3.78 6.77 -24.44
C THR A 213 -2.77 7.87 -24.09
N MET A 214 -2.22 7.79 -22.88
CA MET A 214 -1.19 8.70 -22.37
C MET A 214 0.15 7.98 -22.37
N THR A 215 1.12 8.48 -23.15
CA THR A 215 2.43 7.84 -23.31
C THR A 215 3.56 8.85 -23.23
N ASN A 216 4.73 8.41 -22.75
CA ASN A 216 5.96 9.19 -22.81
C ASN A 216 6.78 8.90 -24.07
N GLU A 217 6.43 7.83 -24.78
CA GLU A 217 7.01 7.39 -26.03
C GLU A 217 6.05 7.64 -27.20
N GLY A 218 6.60 7.90 -28.39
CA GLY A 218 5.81 8.18 -29.61
C GLY A 218 5.24 6.94 -30.29
N ASN A 219 5.58 5.75 -29.81
CA ASN A 219 5.14 4.45 -30.32
C ASN A 219 3.61 4.32 -30.32
N GLY A 220 2.93 4.70 -29.24
CA GLY A 220 1.47 4.58 -29.15
C GLY A 220 0.71 5.37 -30.20
N ARG A 221 1.23 6.56 -30.57
CA ARG A 221 0.71 7.31 -31.72
C ARG A 221 0.91 6.54 -33.01
N MET A 222 2.11 6.00 -33.25
CA MET A 222 2.39 5.23 -34.47
C MET A 222 1.50 3.98 -34.59
N VAL A 223 1.28 3.26 -33.49
CA VAL A 223 0.33 2.12 -33.42
C VAL A 223 -1.09 2.55 -33.82
N GLY A 224 -1.55 3.71 -33.34
CA GLY A 224 -2.90 4.17 -33.64
C GLY A 224 -3.07 4.91 -34.97
N THR A 225 -1.99 5.39 -35.61
CA THR A 225 -2.11 6.19 -36.85
C THR A 225 -1.61 5.52 -38.12
N LEU A 226 -0.71 4.54 -38.04
CA LEU A 226 -0.08 3.96 -39.25
C LEU A 226 -0.79 2.72 -39.80
N PRO A 227 -1.16 1.71 -38.98
CA PRO A 227 -1.85 0.52 -39.49
C PRO A 227 -3.25 0.89 -40.03
N PRO A 228 -3.77 0.18 -41.05
CA PRO A 228 -5.12 0.41 -41.58
C PRO A 228 -6.25 -0.05 -40.65
N ILE A 229 -5.93 -0.85 -39.62
CA ILE A 229 -6.88 -1.30 -38.59
C ILE A 229 -6.37 -0.83 -37.21
N HIS A 230 -7.26 -0.34 -36.34
CA HIS A 230 -6.91 -0.06 -34.93
C HIS A 230 -7.96 -0.58 -34.00
N LEU A 231 -7.52 -1.40 -33.05
CA LEU A 231 -8.33 -1.95 -31.99
C LEU A 231 -7.94 -1.37 -30.64
N TYR A 232 -8.92 -0.84 -29.94
CA TYR A 232 -8.84 -0.57 -28.51
C TYR A 232 -9.42 -1.71 -27.70
N ILE A 233 -8.75 -2.08 -26.61
CA ILE A 233 -9.27 -3.05 -25.63
C ILE A 233 -9.21 -2.40 -24.25
N PHE A 234 -10.35 -2.36 -23.56
CA PHE A 234 -10.43 -1.78 -22.22
C PHE A 234 -11.62 -2.33 -21.44
N GLY A 235 -11.50 -2.36 -20.12
CA GLY A 235 -12.61 -2.74 -19.25
C GLY A 235 -13.54 -1.59 -18.93
N ILE A 236 -14.74 -1.94 -18.44
CA ILE A 236 -15.77 -0.98 -18.03
C ILE A 236 -15.28 0.01 -16.97
N GLU A 237 -14.23 -0.31 -16.21
CA GLU A 237 -13.65 0.62 -15.25
C GLU A 237 -12.93 1.83 -15.88
N LYS A 238 -12.82 1.93 -17.21
CA LYS A 238 -12.19 3.07 -17.89
C LYS A 238 -13.12 4.25 -18.18
N PHE A 239 -14.43 4.09 -18.03
CA PHE A 239 -15.39 5.11 -18.42
C PHE A 239 -15.31 6.39 -17.57
N VAL A 240 -15.59 7.51 -18.23
CA VAL A 240 -16.04 8.79 -17.66
C VAL A 240 -17.19 9.32 -18.51
N LYS A 241 -18.04 10.17 -17.92
CA LYS A 241 -19.21 10.71 -18.62
C LYS A 241 -18.82 11.63 -19.77
N SER A 242 -18.02 12.66 -19.50
CA SER A 242 -17.71 13.72 -20.45
C SER A 242 -16.22 13.92 -20.69
N LEU A 243 -15.87 14.58 -21.80
CA LEU A 243 -14.48 14.98 -22.06
C LEU A 243 -13.96 15.92 -20.96
N SER A 244 -14.87 16.74 -20.44
CA SER A 244 -14.67 17.65 -19.31
C SER A 244 -14.11 16.89 -18.09
N ASP A 245 -14.67 15.73 -17.77
CA ASP A 245 -14.31 14.92 -16.60
C ASP A 245 -12.92 14.28 -16.75
N ALA A 246 -12.55 13.89 -17.97
CA ALA A 246 -11.26 13.28 -18.27
C ALA A 246 -10.07 14.20 -17.87
N ARG A 247 -10.28 15.53 -17.84
CA ARG A 247 -9.22 16.51 -17.46
C ARG A 247 -8.63 16.24 -16.09
N TYR A 248 -9.42 15.74 -15.14
CA TYR A 248 -8.95 15.50 -13.78
C TYR A 248 -7.96 14.33 -13.77
N ILE A 249 -8.23 13.30 -14.57
CA ILE A 249 -7.33 12.16 -14.78
C ILE A 249 -6.05 12.63 -15.48
N PHE A 250 -6.13 13.48 -16.51
CA PHE A 250 -4.94 14.04 -17.19
C PHE A 250 -4.06 14.86 -16.23
N LYS A 251 -4.67 15.52 -15.26
CA LYS A 251 -3.97 16.31 -14.25
C LYS A 251 -3.24 15.42 -13.24
N ALA A 252 -3.86 14.33 -12.78
CA ALA A 252 -3.30 13.50 -11.72
C ALA A 252 -2.41 12.35 -12.22
N LEU A 253 -2.80 11.66 -13.29
CA LEU A 253 -2.12 10.44 -13.77
C LEU A 253 -0.61 10.63 -14.00
N PRO A 254 -0.13 11.61 -14.80
CA PRO A 254 1.30 11.80 -15.03
C PRO A 254 2.06 12.26 -13.78
N ARG A 255 1.41 13.07 -12.92
CA ARG A 255 2.01 13.53 -11.66
C ARG A 255 2.20 12.38 -10.69
N ASN A 256 1.24 11.47 -10.67
CA ASN A 256 1.30 10.27 -9.86
C ASN A 256 2.16 9.16 -10.47
N GLY A 257 2.21 8.95 -11.77
CA GLY A 257 2.97 7.84 -12.34
C GLY A 257 4.44 8.14 -12.52
N THR A 258 4.78 9.29 -13.09
CA THR A 258 6.16 9.61 -13.49
C THR A 258 6.67 10.91 -12.87
N ALA A 259 5.90 11.50 -11.95
CA ALA A 259 6.16 12.82 -11.37
C ALA A 259 6.32 13.92 -12.42
N GLN A 260 5.55 13.82 -13.52
CA GLN A 260 5.53 14.80 -14.60
C GLN A 260 4.24 15.62 -14.57
N ARG A 261 4.29 16.89 -14.99
CA ARG A 261 3.08 17.72 -15.07
C ARG A 261 2.10 17.25 -16.14
N ILE A 262 2.61 16.64 -17.20
CA ILE A 262 1.88 16.07 -18.32
C ILE A 262 2.80 15.02 -19.00
N THR A 263 2.22 14.01 -19.66
CA THR A 263 2.99 13.08 -20.50
C THR A 263 3.44 13.74 -21.80
N SER A 264 4.44 13.18 -22.47
CA SER A 264 4.90 13.68 -23.78
C SER A 264 3.80 13.63 -24.85
N TYR A 265 2.93 12.62 -24.79
CA TYR A 265 1.81 12.42 -25.72
C TYR A 265 0.52 12.13 -24.95
N ILE A 266 -0.56 12.75 -25.40
CA ILE A 266 -1.95 12.40 -25.06
C ILE A 266 -2.65 12.21 -26.40
N SER A 267 -2.87 10.97 -26.80
CA SER A 267 -3.52 10.63 -28.06
C SER A 267 -5.00 10.36 -27.82
N MET A 268 -5.86 11.03 -28.58
CA MET A 268 -7.32 10.95 -28.50
C MET A 268 -7.86 10.43 -29.82
N TYR A 269 -8.58 9.31 -29.79
CA TYR A 269 -9.17 8.71 -30.99
C TYR A 269 -10.69 8.74 -30.87
N THR A 270 -11.34 9.37 -31.85
CA THR A 270 -12.79 9.59 -31.87
C THR A 270 -13.35 9.05 -33.19
N GLY A 271 -13.60 7.74 -33.22
CA GLY A 271 -14.06 7.04 -34.41
C GLY A 271 -12.99 6.84 -35.49
N ALA A 272 -13.43 6.47 -36.69
CA ALA A 272 -12.57 6.15 -37.82
C ALA A 272 -11.90 7.40 -38.42
N CYS A 273 -10.57 7.46 -38.38
CA CYS A 273 -9.77 8.48 -39.06
C CYS A 273 -9.29 8.03 -40.45
N GLU A 274 -8.82 8.95 -41.28
CA GLU A 274 -8.17 8.57 -42.55
C GLU A 274 -6.74 8.06 -42.30
N VAL A 275 -6.35 7.06 -43.08
CA VAL A 275 -5.01 6.46 -43.05
C VAL A 275 -4.49 6.26 -44.47
N THR A 276 -3.21 6.53 -44.69
CA THR A 276 -2.56 6.32 -45.99
C THR A 276 -2.20 4.84 -46.15
N THR A 277 -2.75 4.19 -47.18
CA THR A 277 -2.52 2.77 -47.50
C THR A 277 -1.44 2.56 -48.56
N ASP A 278 -1.29 3.51 -49.48
CA ASP A 278 -0.21 3.53 -50.48
C ASP A 278 0.49 4.89 -50.40
N LYS A 279 1.74 4.89 -49.93
CA LYS A 279 2.53 6.13 -49.76
C LYS A 279 3.01 6.70 -51.09
N GLU A 280 3.23 5.86 -52.11
CA GLU A 280 3.72 6.33 -53.41
C GLU A 280 2.62 7.04 -54.18
N LYS A 281 1.36 6.63 -53.97
CA LYS A 281 0.17 7.22 -54.62
C LYS A 281 -0.63 8.19 -53.74
N ASP A 282 -0.25 8.36 -52.47
CA ASP A 282 -1.03 9.05 -51.42
C ASP A 282 -2.50 8.55 -51.34
N GLU A 283 -2.72 7.25 -51.57
CA GLU A 283 -4.05 6.66 -51.42
C GLU A 283 -4.43 6.59 -49.94
N LYS A 284 -5.62 7.09 -49.63
CA LYS A 284 -6.17 7.12 -48.28
C LYS A 284 -7.47 6.34 -48.21
N CYS A 285 -7.66 5.62 -47.12
CA CYS A 285 -8.94 5.02 -46.79
C CYS A 285 -9.38 5.44 -45.39
N LYS A 286 -10.66 5.23 -45.09
CA LYS A 286 -11.11 5.27 -43.70
C LYS A 286 -10.55 4.06 -42.97
N LYS A 287 -9.93 4.32 -41.84
CA LYS A 287 -9.39 3.31 -40.94
C LYS A 287 -10.52 2.47 -40.35
N ASP A 288 -10.33 1.16 -40.31
CA ASP A 288 -11.23 0.30 -39.53
C ASP A 288 -10.91 0.47 -38.04
N PHE A 289 -11.80 1.16 -37.33
CA PHE A 289 -11.63 1.49 -35.91
C PHE A 289 -12.55 0.61 -35.04
N TYR A 290 -11.95 -0.19 -34.15
CA TYR A 290 -12.65 -1.13 -33.29
C TYR A 290 -12.40 -0.80 -31.82
N CYS A 291 -13.41 -1.01 -30.98
CA CYS A 291 -13.31 -0.97 -29.52
C CYS A 291 -13.93 -2.25 -28.93
N VAL A 292 -13.15 -3.00 -28.16
CA VAL A 292 -13.63 -4.13 -27.35
C VAL A 292 -13.73 -3.67 -25.90
N ILE A 293 -14.95 -3.66 -25.38
CA ILE A 293 -15.26 -3.34 -23.98
C ILE A 293 -15.34 -4.66 -23.20
N LEU A 294 -14.45 -4.83 -22.21
CA LEU A 294 -14.50 -5.98 -21.29
C LEU A 294 -15.48 -5.71 -20.16
N ASP A 295 -16.56 -6.49 -20.15
CA ASP A 295 -17.63 -6.48 -19.17
C ASP A 295 -17.84 -7.89 -18.61
N ASP A 296 -16.76 -8.43 -18.03
CA ASP A 296 -16.73 -9.76 -17.44
C ASP A 296 -17.36 -9.80 -16.03
N PRO A 297 -17.72 -10.99 -15.53
CA PRO A 297 -18.34 -11.16 -14.21
C PRO A 297 -17.52 -10.56 -13.07
N GLY A 298 -16.18 -10.65 -13.10
CA GLY A 298 -15.32 -10.14 -12.03
C GLY A 298 -15.38 -8.61 -11.91
N ARG A 299 -15.44 -7.90 -13.05
CA ARG A 299 -15.67 -6.44 -13.04
C ARG A 299 -17.05 -6.06 -12.50
N ARG A 300 -18.09 -6.87 -12.79
CA ARG A 300 -19.44 -6.66 -12.26
C ARG A 300 -19.53 -6.98 -10.77
N GLU A 301 -18.80 -7.97 -10.30
CA GLU A 301 -18.69 -8.31 -8.89
C GLU A 301 -18.07 -7.16 -8.08
N ILE A 302 -16.98 -6.57 -8.57
CA ILE A 302 -16.38 -5.38 -7.96
C ILE A 302 -17.42 -4.26 -7.77
N LEU A 303 -18.28 -4.02 -8.76
CA LEU A 303 -19.34 -3.01 -8.66
C LEU A 303 -20.43 -3.37 -7.66
N ALA A 304 -20.78 -4.66 -7.59
CA ALA A 304 -21.82 -5.17 -6.72
C ALA A 304 -21.40 -5.14 -5.24
N GLU A 305 -20.09 -5.28 -4.95
CA GLU A 305 -19.56 -5.28 -3.60
C GLU A 305 -19.20 -3.88 -3.09
N PRO A 306 -19.89 -3.35 -2.05
CA PRO A 306 -19.64 -1.99 -1.54
C PRO A 306 -18.19 -1.77 -1.09
N ASP A 307 -17.58 -2.78 -0.46
CA ASP A 307 -16.21 -2.71 0.05
C ASP A 307 -15.15 -2.58 -1.05
N PHE A 308 -15.48 -2.97 -2.29
CA PHE A 308 -14.52 -3.01 -3.41
C PHE A 308 -14.88 -2.08 -4.56
N ARG A 309 -16.08 -1.49 -4.56
CA ARG A 309 -16.56 -0.60 -5.61
C ARG A 309 -15.61 0.55 -5.94
N GLU A 310 -14.89 1.08 -4.94
CA GLU A 310 -13.90 2.14 -5.15
C GLU A 310 -12.72 1.74 -6.06
N ILE A 311 -12.50 0.46 -6.35
CA ILE A 311 -11.53 0.00 -7.36
C ILE A 311 -11.78 0.69 -8.72
N PHE A 312 -13.04 1.00 -9.06
CA PHE A 312 -13.41 1.70 -10.29
C PHE A 312 -12.86 3.14 -10.36
N ASN A 313 -12.47 3.73 -9.23
CA ASN A 313 -11.84 5.04 -9.18
C ASN A 313 -10.36 4.99 -9.56
N CYS A 314 -9.77 3.80 -9.73
CA CYS A 314 -8.37 3.63 -10.04
C CYS A 314 -8.01 4.15 -11.44
N ILE A 315 -7.16 5.17 -11.49
CA ILE A 315 -6.60 5.73 -12.74
C ILE A 315 -5.33 5.01 -13.24
N ARG A 316 -4.98 3.84 -12.68
CA ARG A 316 -3.80 3.03 -13.04
C ARG A 316 -2.48 3.80 -13.11
N CYS A 317 -2.28 4.72 -12.16
CA CYS A 317 -1.07 5.57 -12.15
C CYS A 317 0.16 4.91 -11.51
N GLY A 318 0.03 3.84 -10.71
CA GLY A 318 1.18 3.17 -10.07
C GLY A 318 1.70 3.83 -8.78
N ALA A 319 1.26 5.04 -8.42
CA ALA A 319 1.74 5.76 -7.23
C ALA A 319 1.73 4.94 -5.91
N CYS A 320 0.74 4.06 -5.74
CA CYS A 320 0.65 3.18 -4.59
C CYS A 320 1.79 2.15 -4.51
N LEU A 321 2.34 1.74 -5.65
CA LEU A 321 3.49 0.85 -5.76
C LEU A 321 4.77 1.59 -5.38
N ASP A 322 4.91 2.81 -5.91
CA ASP A 322 6.11 3.64 -5.79
C ASP A 322 6.39 4.12 -4.36
N VAL A 323 5.38 4.13 -3.49
CA VAL A 323 5.52 4.45 -2.06
C VAL A 323 5.53 3.23 -1.15
N CYS A 324 5.24 2.04 -1.69
CA CYS A 324 5.07 0.83 -0.90
C CYS A 324 6.44 0.25 -0.50
N PRO A 325 6.73 0.12 0.81
CA PRO A 325 8.04 -0.37 1.26
C PRO A 325 8.29 -1.85 0.93
N ALA A 326 7.25 -2.70 0.92
CA ALA A 326 7.39 -4.09 0.50
C ALA A 326 7.62 -4.19 -1.00
N PHE A 327 6.83 -3.47 -1.80
CA PHE A 327 6.96 -3.48 -3.26
C PHE A 327 8.35 -3.02 -3.70
N ALA A 328 8.89 -1.99 -3.06
CA ALA A 328 10.24 -1.49 -3.36
C ALA A 328 11.36 -2.53 -3.18
N LEU A 329 11.11 -3.61 -2.42
CA LEU A 329 12.06 -4.70 -2.18
C LEU A 329 11.85 -5.88 -3.11
N VAL A 330 10.60 -6.33 -3.30
CA VAL A 330 10.30 -7.59 -3.98
C VAL A 330 9.75 -7.43 -5.41
N GLY A 331 9.34 -6.22 -5.80
CA GLY A 331 8.78 -5.93 -7.11
C GLY A 331 7.46 -6.66 -7.40
N GLY A 332 6.98 -6.54 -8.65
CA GLY A 332 5.71 -7.08 -9.09
C GLY A 332 5.69 -8.57 -9.41
N HIS A 333 6.85 -9.19 -9.69
CA HIS A 333 6.93 -10.63 -9.90
C HIS A 333 6.55 -11.41 -8.65
N VAL A 334 6.90 -10.89 -7.47
CA VAL A 334 6.54 -11.49 -6.18
C VAL A 334 5.24 -10.87 -5.67
N TYR A 335 5.20 -9.55 -5.52
CA TYR A 335 4.00 -8.88 -5.03
C TYR A 335 3.07 -8.54 -6.20
N GLY A 336 2.48 -9.57 -6.80
CA GLY A 336 1.60 -9.45 -7.95
C GLY A 336 1.25 -10.80 -8.61
N SER A 337 0.64 -10.70 -9.78
CA SER A 337 0.46 -11.79 -10.74
C SER A 337 1.19 -11.47 -12.05
N ASN A 338 1.03 -12.33 -13.04
CA ASN A 338 1.47 -12.11 -14.42
C ASN A 338 0.86 -10.87 -15.10
N VAL A 339 -0.22 -10.31 -14.54
CA VAL A 339 -0.90 -9.12 -15.07
C VAL A 339 -0.73 -7.95 -14.11
N TYR A 340 -1.19 -8.10 -12.86
CA TYR A 340 -1.37 -6.97 -11.95
C TYR A 340 -0.38 -6.99 -10.79
N THR A 341 0.09 -5.81 -10.36
CA THR A 341 1.21 -5.69 -9.40
C THR A 341 0.89 -4.78 -8.20
N GLY A 342 1.50 -5.11 -7.06
CA GLY A 342 1.38 -4.54 -5.72
C GLY A 342 -0.01 -4.55 -5.12
N GLY A 343 -0.28 -3.64 -4.16
CA GLY A 343 -1.49 -3.70 -3.33
C GLY A 343 -2.81 -3.59 -4.11
N ILE A 344 -2.93 -2.62 -5.02
CA ILE A 344 -4.08 -2.56 -5.93
C ILE A 344 -4.10 -3.76 -6.88
N GLY A 345 -2.91 -4.27 -7.23
CA GLY A 345 -2.79 -5.45 -8.06
C GLY A 345 -3.36 -6.69 -7.39
N THR A 346 -3.15 -6.89 -6.08
CA THR A 346 -3.77 -7.98 -5.31
C THR A 346 -5.29 -8.00 -5.47
N MET A 347 -5.93 -6.83 -5.39
CA MET A 347 -7.39 -6.71 -5.59
C MET A 347 -7.80 -7.11 -7.01
N LEU A 348 -7.11 -6.59 -8.02
CA LEU A 348 -7.43 -6.88 -9.42
C LEU A 348 -7.12 -8.33 -9.80
N THR A 349 -6.06 -8.90 -9.24
CA THR A 349 -5.72 -10.30 -9.38
C THR A 349 -6.84 -11.17 -8.81
N HIS A 350 -7.39 -10.83 -7.63
CA HIS A 350 -8.48 -11.60 -7.02
C HIS A 350 -9.69 -11.69 -7.96
N PHE A 351 -10.19 -10.55 -8.43
CA PHE A 351 -11.42 -10.52 -9.23
C PHE A 351 -11.22 -10.88 -10.71
N LEU A 352 -10.04 -10.61 -11.30
CA LEU A 352 -9.87 -10.65 -12.76
C LEU A 352 -8.87 -11.70 -13.25
N VAL A 353 -8.11 -12.36 -12.35
CA VAL A 353 -7.00 -13.24 -12.77
C VAL A 353 -6.98 -14.57 -12.01
N SER A 354 -6.84 -14.54 -10.69
CA SER A 354 -6.71 -15.72 -9.84
C SER A 354 -6.93 -15.34 -8.37
N GLU A 355 -8.03 -15.82 -7.78
CA GLU A 355 -8.30 -15.68 -6.35
C GLU A 355 -7.20 -16.33 -5.50
N GLU A 356 -6.71 -17.51 -5.91
CA GLU A 356 -5.66 -18.25 -5.23
C GLU A 356 -4.37 -17.41 -5.12
N ARG A 357 -3.89 -16.86 -6.25
CA ARG A 357 -2.68 -16.03 -6.22
C ARG A 357 -2.87 -14.79 -5.36
N ALA A 358 -4.05 -14.16 -5.41
CA ALA A 358 -4.34 -13.01 -4.55
C ALA A 358 -4.31 -13.40 -3.06
N ALA A 359 -4.84 -14.57 -2.71
CA ALA A 359 -4.84 -15.10 -1.35
C ALA A 359 -3.42 -15.37 -0.80
N GLU A 360 -2.48 -15.75 -1.67
CA GLU A 360 -1.07 -15.91 -1.31
C GLU A 360 -0.38 -14.56 -1.02
N ILE A 361 -0.55 -13.59 -1.92
CA ILE A 361 0.24 -12.34 -1.90
C ILE A 361 -0.35 -11.25 -1.00
N GLN A 362 -1.62 -11.31 -0.61
CA GLN A 362 -2.27 -10.29 0.23
C GLN A 362 -1.55 -10.04 1.57
N ASN A 363 -0.86 -11.05 2.10
CA ASN A 363 -0.14 -10.98 3.37
C ASN A 363 1.22 -10.27 3.26
N ILE A 364 1.69 -9.95 2.05
CA ILE A 364 2.85 -9.07 1.82
C ILE A 364 2.55 -7.61 2.25
N CYS A 365 1.28 -7.20 2.26
CA CYS A 365 0.88 -5.88 2.74
C CYS A 365 1.15 -5.73 4.25
N LEU A 366 1.91 -4.70 4.65
CA LEU A 366 2.19 -4.40 6.06
C LEU A 366 1.05 -3.65 6.77
N GLN A 367 -0.02 -3.30 6.07
CA GLN A 367 -1.10 -2.43 6.58
C GLN A 367 -0.61 -1.05 7.04
N CYS A 368 0.32 -0.44 6.27
CA CYS A 368 0.88 0.87 6.63
C CYS A 368 0.07 2.08 6.15
N GLY A 369 -0.92 1.89 5.25
CA GLY A 369 -1.82 2.93 4.75
C GLY A 369 -1.21 3.98 3.80
N ARG A 370 0.10 3.95 3.51
CA ARG A 370 0.76 4.99 2.69
C ARG A 370 0.23 5.07 1.25
N CYS A 371 -0.24 3.95 0.71
CA CYS A 371 -0.87 3.90 -0.61
C CYS A 371 -2.16 4.73 -0.67
N ASN A 372 -2.91 4.84 0.42
CA ASN A 372 -4.16 5.59 0.50
C ASN A 372 -3.88 7.10 0.38
N ASP A 373 -2.86 7.59 1.09
CA ASP A 373 -2.50 9.03 1.10
C ASP A 373 -2.10 9.55 -0.30
N VAL A 374 -1.45 8.71 -1.12
CA VAL A 374 -0.96 9.13 -2.45
C VAL A 374 -1.90 8.79 -3.60
N CYS A 375 -2.98 8.06 -3.33
CA CYS A 375 -3.87 7.56 -4.36
C CYS A 375 -4.59 8.71 -5.08
N GLY A 376 -4.39 8.82 -6.40
CA GLY A 376 -5.09 9.83 -7.21
C GLY A 376 -6.59 9.61 -7.35
N GLY A 377 -7.06 8.38 -7.13
CA GLY A 377 -8.49 8.03 -7.16
C GLY A 377 -9.14 7.98 -5.77
N GLY A 378 -8.39 8.23 -4.70
CA GLY A 378 -8.94 8.19 -3.33
C GLY A 378 -9.23 6.80 -2.76
N LEU A 379 -8.61 5.74 -3.31
CA LEU A 379 -8.82 4.37 -2.84
C LEU A 379 -8.15 4.12 -1.47
N HIS A 380 -8.85 3.39 -0.63
CA HIS A 380 -8.45 2.79 0.63
C HIS A 380 -7.90 1.37 0.42
N ILE A 381 -6.80 1.28 -0.35
CA ILE A 381 -6.20 0.01 -0.78
C ILE A 381 -5.85 -0.90 0.41
N SER A 382 -5.31 -0.35 1.50
CA SER A 382 -5.00 -1.14 2.70
C SER A 382 -6.23 -1.82 3.29
N ASP A 383 -7.36 -1.12 3.27
CA ASP A 383 -8.60 -1.50 3.95
C ASP A 383 -9.35 -2.53 3.09
N MET A 384 -9.33 -2.37 1.77
CA MET A 384 -9.80 -3.42 0.85
C MET A 384 -8.97 -4.70 0.96
N ILE A 385 -7.64 -4.61 1.09
CA ILE A 385 -6.81 -5.79 1.35
C ILE A 385 -7.20 -6.44 2.69
N MET A 386 -7.59 -5.65 3.69
CA MET A 386 -8.11 -6.21 4.93
C MET A 386 -9.38 -7.02 4.70
N LYS A 387 -10.33 -6.52 3.90
CA LYS A 387 -11.55 -7.26 3.52
C LYS A 387 -11.26 -8.56 2.78
N LEU A 388 -10.26 -8.59 1.90
CA LEU A 388 -9.80 -9.85 1.30
C LEU A 388 -9.25 -10.84 2.33
N ARG A 389 -8.50 -10.36 3.34
CA ARG A 389 -8.00 -11.23 4.41
C ARG A 389 -9.13 -11.81 5.23
N GLU A 390 -10.16 -11.02 5.51
CA GLU A 390 -11.37 -11.47 6.22
C GLU A 390 -12.07 -12.60 5.44
N LYS A 391 -12.31 -12.40 4.14
CA LYS A 391 -12.88 -13.44 3.25
C LYS A 391 -12.03 -14.71 3.26
N ASN A 392 -10.73 -14.57 3.00
CA ASN A 392 -9.82 -15.71 2.94
C ASN A 392 -9.68 -16.44 4.27
N MET A 393 -9.66 -15.74 5.42
CA MET A 393 -9.59 -16.39 6.73
C MET A 393 -10.86 -17.21 7.03
N LYS A 394 -12.02 -16.75 6.54
CA LYS A 394 -13.30 -17.45 6.69
C LYS A 394 -13.39 -18.70 5.81
N GLU A 395 -12.88 -18.63 4.58
CA GLU A 395 -12.94 -19.73 3.61
C GLU A 395 -11.81 -20.75 3.79
N HIS A 396 -10.62 -20.28 4.17
CA HIS A 396 -9.39 -21.06 4.27
C HIS A 396 -8.65 -20.78 5.59
N PRO A 397 -9.24 -21.13 6.75
CA PRO A 397 -8.63 -20.86 8.05
C PRO A 397 -7.33 -21.67 8.24
N ASP A 398 -6.24 -20.96 8.55
CA ASP A 398 -4.98 -21.57 9.00
C ASP A 398 -5.12 -21.94 10.48
N ALA A 399 -5.26 -23.24 10.78
CA ALA A 399 -5.55 -23.75 12.12
C ALA A 399 -4.52 -23.31 13.18
N LEU A 400 -3.23 -23.23 12.82
CA LEU A 400 -2.19 -22.80 13.75
C LEU A 400 -2.33 -21.30 14.07
N LYS A 401 -2.55 -20.48 13.05
CA LYS A 401 -2.80 -19.04 13.24
C LYS A 401 -4.07 -18.82 14.06
N LYS A 402 -5.15 -19.52 13.74
CA LYS A 402 -6.44 -19.43 14.44
C LYS A 402 -6.28 -19.78 15.92
N PHE A 403 -5.62 -20.91 16.23
CA PHE A 403 -5.32 -21.28 17.61
C PHE A 403 -4.52 -20.21 18.38
N ALA A 404 -3.50 -19.63 17.74
CA ALA A 404 -2.73 -18.56 18.36
C ALA A 404 -3.58 -17.31 18.66
N LEU A 405 -4.49 -16.93 17.75
CA LEU A 405 -5.41 -15.82 17.95
C LEU A 405 -6.50 -16.12 18.99
N ASP A 406 -7.02 -17.35 19.03
CA ASP A 406 -7.97 -17.80 20.05
C ASP A 406 -7.35 -17.72 21.45
N ALA A 407 -6.07 -18.11 21.56
CA ALA A 407 -5.32 -18.04 22.82
C ALA A 407 -5.10 -16.59 23.29
N VAL A 408 -4.83 -15.65 22.36
CA VAL A 408 -4.73 -14.22 22.68
C VAL A 408 -6.09 -13.63 23.09
N SER A 409 -7.17 -14.08 22.45
CA SER A 409 -8.54 -13.60 22.69
C SER A 409 -9.17 -14.16 23.97
N ASP A 410 -8.62 -15.26 24.52
CA ASP A 410 -8.91 -15.69 25.88
C ASP A 410 -8.02 -14.93 26.87
N ARG A 411 -8.60 -13.87 27.46
CA ARG A 411 -7.95 -13.01 28.46
C ARG A 411 -7.27 -13.80 29.58
N LYS A 412 -7.88 -14.88 30.10
CA LYS A 412 -7.29 -15.63 31.24
C LYS A 412 -6.11 -16.47 30.76
N LEU A 413 -6.27 -17.16 29.64
CA LEU A 413 -5.22 -17.98 29.05
C LEU A 413 -4.03 -17.12 28.64
N PHE A 414 -4.26 -16.03 27.89
CA PHE A 414 -3.21 -15.13 27.41
C PHE A 414 -2.37 -14.56 28.56
N HIS A 415 -3.02 -14.05 29.62
CA HIS A 415 -2.31 -13.52 30.77
C HIS A 415 -1.54 -14.60 31.53
N SER A 416 -2.10 -15.80 31.64
CA SER A 416 -1.42 -16.93 32.29
C SER A 416 -0.17 -17.34 31.50
N MET A 417 -0.27 -17.40 30.17
CA MET A 417 0.87 -17.69 29.29
C MET A 417 1.97 -16.63 29.41
N LEU A 418 1.62 -15.34 29.42
CA LEU A 418 2.59 -14.25 29.58
C LEU A 418 3.29 -14.27 30.95
N ARG A 419 2.57 -14.60 32.03
CA ARG A 419 3.17 -14.77 33.37
C ARG A 419 4.11 -15.97 33.44
N ILE A 420 3.75 -17.09 32.80
CA ILE A 420 4.66 -18.24 32.71
C ILE A 420 5.90 -17.86 31.90
N ALA A 421 5.71 -17.17 30.77
CA ALA A 421 6.80 -16.71 29.93
C ALA A 421 7.70 -15.70 30.64
N SER A 422 7.16 -14.82 31.51
CA SER A 422 7.98 -13.83 32.25
C SER A 422 8.98 -14.49 33.20
N VAL A 423 8.64 -15.65 33.78
CA VAL A 423 9.54 -16.45 34.62
C VAL A 423 10.44 -17.35 33.76
N ALA A 424 9.86 -18.07 32.79
CA ALA A 424 10.60 -19.04 31.98
C ALA A 424 11.67 -18.40 31.08
N GLN A 425 11.45 -17.15 30.63
CA GLN A 425 12.42 -16.43 29.79
C GLN A 425 13.76 -16.19 30.49
N GLY A 426 13.82 -16.21 31.83
CA GLY A 426 15.05 -15.94 32.60
C GLY A 426 16.22 -16.87 32.22
N MET A 427 15.91 -18.09 31.79
CA MET A 427 16.89 -19.06 31.29
C MET A 427 17.53 -18.63 29.96
N PHE A 428 16.84 -17.81 29.17
CA PHE A 428 17.27 -17.36 27.85
C PHE A 428 17.79 -15.91 27.86
N THR A 429 17.22 -15.04 28.69
CA THR A 429 17.64 -13.62 28.81
C THR A 429 18.91 -13.44 29.63
N LYS A 430 19.25 -14.38 30.53
CA LYS A 430 20.37 -14.26 31.47
C LYS A 430 20.36 -12.96 32.29
N GLY A 431 19.17 -12.40 32.55
CA GLY A 431 19.00 -11.14 33.27
C GLY A 431 19.08 -9.86 32.42
N GLU A 432 19.31 -9.98 31.11
CA GLU A 432 19.32 -8.85 30.20
C GLU A 432 17.89 -8.37 29.84
N PRO A 433 17.70 -7.08 29.54
CA PRO A 433 16.39 -6.52 29.18
C PRO A 433 15.91 -6.94 27.78
N MET A 434 16.79 -7.54 26.97
CA MET A 434 16.53 -7.92 25.58
C MET A 434 16.85 -9.41 25.34
N ILE A 435 15.95 -10.10 24.65
CA ILE A 435 16.12 -11.45 24.13
C ILE A 435 16.82 -11.36 22.76
N ARG A 436 18.11 -11.70 22.73
CA ARG A 436 18.95 -11.66 21.52
C ARG A 436 18.98 -12.99 20.76
N HIS A 437 18.74 -14.09 21.47
CA HIS A 437 18.75 -15.44 20.89
C HIS A 437 17.56 -16.24 21.42
N LEU A 438 16.76 -16.77 20.51
CA LEU A 438 15.74 -17.76 20.81
C LEU A 438 16.25 -19.18 20.49
N PRO A 439 15.65 -20.24 21.07
CA PRO A 439 15.95 -21.63 20.73
C PRO A 439 15.94 -21.88 19.22
N MET A 440 16.67 -22.90 18.76
CA MET A 440 16.95 -23.14 17.33
C MET A 440 15.68 -23.10 16.44
N PHE A 441 14.55 -23.63 16.91
CA PHE A 441 13.27 -23.65 16.20
C PHE A 441 12.55 -22.27 16.12
N LEU A 442 12.93 -21.27 16.91
CA LEU A 442 12.43 -19.89 16.90
C LEU A 442 13.52 -18.86 16.55
N SER A 443 14.74 -19.30 16.28
CA SER A 443 15.91 -18.45 16.04
C SER A 443 15.70 -17.43 14.91
N GLY A 444 14.89 -17.78 13.90
CA GLY A 444 14.51 -16.89 12.80
C GLY A 444 13.78 -15.62 13.24
N MET A 445 13.05 -15.64 14.35
CA MET A 445 12.33 -14.46 14.86
C MET A 445 13.28 -13.37 15.36
N THR A 446 14.43 -13.76 15.92
CA THR A 446 15.50 -12.87 16.40
C THR A 446 16.54 -12.55 15.32
N LYS A 447 16.34 -12.99 14.08
CA LYS A 447 17.28 -12.73 12.99
C LYS A 447 17.18 -11.26 12.55
N GLY A 448 18.18 -10.46 12.93
CA GLY A 448 18.27 -9.03 12.57
C GLY A 448 17.57 -8.05 13.52
N ARG A 449 16.93 -8.56 14.60
CA ARG A 449 16.37 -7.76 15.71
C ARG A 449 16.31 -8.55 17.01
N SER A 450 16.50 -7.87 18.13
CA SER A 450 16.23 -8.39 19.47
C SER A 450 14.76 -8.14 19.87
N PHE A 451 14.23 -8.92 20.82
CA PHE A 451 12.92 -8.63 21.45
C PHE A 451 13.09 -8.13 22.87
N PRO A 452 12.21 -7.26 23.38
CA PRO A 452 12.17 -6.95 24.79
C PRO A 452 11.76 -8.19 25.60
N ALA A 453 12.32 -8.33 26.79
CA ALA A 453 11.83 -9.30 27.76
C ALA A 453 10.41 -8.92 28.23
N ILE A 454 9.61 -9.92 28.59
CA ILE A 454 8.33 -9.71 29.26
C ILE A 454 8.61 -9.18 30.67
N ALA A 455 7.85 -8.19 31.14
CA ALA A 455 8.02 -7.65 32.48
C ALA A 455 7.79 -8.73 33.55
N GLN A 456 8.63 -8.76 34.59
CA GLN A 456 8.48 -9.70 35.71
C GLN A 456 7.16 -9.47 36.46
N VAL A 457 6.80 -8.21 36.65
CA VAL A 457 5.52 -7.80 37.24
C VAL A 457 4.76 -6.98 36.19
N PRO A 458 3.58 -7.43 35.74
CA PRO A 458 2.79 -6.69 34.77
C PRO A 458 2.18 -5.43 35.39
N LEU A 459 1.91 -4.41 34.57
CA LEU A 459 1.39 -3.11 35.00
C LEU A 459 0.14 -3.26 35.87
N ARG A 460 -0.81 -4.09 35.43
CA ARG A 460 -2.07 -4.34 36.15
C ARG A 460 -1.89 -4.73 37.62
N ASP A 461 -0.78 -5.40 37.97
CA ASP A 461 -0.54 -5.89 39.32
C ASP A 461 -0.02 -4.79 40.25
N PHE A 462 0.64 -3.76 39.71
CA PHE A 462 1.20 -2.67 40.51
C PHE A 462 0.60 -1.29 40.21
N PHE A 463 -0.31 -1.15 39.23
CA PHE A 463 -0.86 0.15 38.84
C PHE A 463 -1.43 0.93 40.03
N HIS A 464 -2.13 0.25 40.94
CA HIS A 464 -2.70 0.82 42.16
C HIS A 464 -1.66 1.41 43.14
N THR A 465 -0.38 1.08 42.97
CA THR A 465 0.73 1.60 43.79
C THR A 465 1.35 2.88 43.21
N ILE A 466 1.00 3.26 41.97
CA ILE A 466 1.50 4.49 41.35
C ILE A 466 0.89 5.68 42.09
N LYS A 467 1.75 6.47 42.75
CA LYS A 467 1.33 7.69 43.45
C LYS A 467 0.86 8.71 42.42
N GLN A 468 -0.33 9.29 42.66
CA GLN A 468 -0.91 10.30 41.78
C GLN A 468 -1.01 11.64 42.49
N ASN A 469 -0.27 12.63 42.00
CA ASN A 469 -0.20 13.98 42.56
C ASN A 469 -1.02 14.93 41.68
N VAL A 470 -2.34 14.93 41.85
CA VAL A 470 -3.25 15.76 41.04
C VAL A 470 -3.60 17.04 41.79
N LYS A 471 -3.08 18.17 41.31
CA LYS A 471 -3.49 19.50 41.82
C LYS A 471 -4.73 19.96 41.04
N ASN A 472 -5.76 20.43 41.75
CA ASN A 472 -7.01 20.94 41.16
C ASN A 472 -7.60 19.97 40.12
N GLN A 473 -8.02 18.78 40.58
CA GLN A 473 -8.51 17.72 39.70
C GLN A 473 -9.64 18.22 38.78
N LYS A 474 -9.38 18.16 37.47
CA LYS A 474 -10.30 18.56 36.39
C LYS A 474 -11.20 17.43 35.92
N GLY A 475 -10.74 16.18 36.06
CA GLY A 475 -11.45 15.00 35.58
C GLY A 475 -10.69 13.70 35.85
N THR A 476 -11.21 12.60 35.34
CA THR A 476 -10.64 11.26 35.43
C THR A 476 -10.50 10.63 34.05
N ILE A 477 -9.31 10.13 33.74
CA ILE A 477 -8.95 9.48 32.48
C ILE A 477 -8.74 8.00 32.74
N ALA A 478 -9.33 7.13 31.93
CA ALA A 478 -8.97 5.71 31.94
C ALA A 478 -7.81 5.42 30.99
N ILE A 479 -6.81 4.67 31.43
CA ILE A 479 -5.74 4.18 30.55
C ILE A 479 -6.12 2.82 29.94
N PHE A 480 -6.13 2.77 28.61
CA PHE A 480 -6.13 1.53 27.86
C PHE A 480 -4.68 1.09 27.60
N ALA A 481 -4.20 0.17 28.43
CA ALA A 481 -2.84 -0.36 28.38
C ALA A 481 -2.64 -1.37 27.23
N GLY A 482 -3.68 -2.10 26.84
CA GLY A 482 -3.55 -3.20 25.89
C GLY A 482 -2.52 -4.24 26.35
N CYS A 483 -1.88 -4.95 25.42
CA CYS A 483 -0.94 -6.03 25.76
C CYS A 483 0.49 -5.54 26.03
N LEU A 484 1.05 -4.67 25.18
CA LEU A 484 2.46 -4.28 25.27
C LEU A 484 2.74 -3.33 26.44
N LEU A 485 1.84 -2.38 26.74
CA LEU A 485 2.02 -1.48 27.88
C LEU A 485 1.88 -2.24 29.21
N ASP A 486 1.04 -3.28 29.23
CA ASP A 486 0.75 -4.05 30.45
C ASP A 486 1.80 -5.13 30.76
N PHE A 487 2.38 -5.76 29.74
CA PHE A 487 3.28 -6.90 29.94
C PHE A 487 4.72 -6.68 29.46
N VAL A 488 5.03 -5.60 28.75
CA VAL A 488 6.37 -5.40 28.15
C VAL A 488 6.96 -4.05 28.56
N TYR A 489 6.25 -2.96 28.35
CA TYR A 489 6.69 -1.59 28.62
C TYR A 489 5.96 -1.00 29.82
N THR A 490 6.03 -1.69 30.96
CA THR A 490 5.23 -1.37 32.15
C THR A 490 5.59 -0.03 32.78
N ASP A 491 6.84 0.43 32.64
CA ASP A 491 7.27 1.73 33.16
C ASP A 491 6.74 2.92 32.36
N LEU A 492 6.39 2.72 31.08
CA LEU A 492 5.81 3.78 30.22
C LEU A 492 4.50 4.32 30.81
N ALA A 493 3.72 3.48 31.48
CA ALA A 493 2.50 3.93 32.15
C ALA A 493 2.77 4.93 33.28
N ARG A 494 3.94 4.88 33.94
CA ARG A 494 4.30 5.88 34.96
C ARG A 494 4.47 7.26 34.34
N ALA A 495 5.13 7.33 33.18
CA ALA A 495 5.28 8.58 32.43
C ALA A 495 3.91 9.15 32.04
N VAL A 496 3.04 8.32 31.44
CA VAL A 496 1.67 8.71 31.05
C VAL A 496 0.87 9.24 32.25
N VAL A 497 0.90 8.52 33.38
CA VAL A 497 0.21 8.92 34.61
C VAL A 497 0.77 10.24 35.14
N ALA A 498 2.10 10.39 35.18
CA ALA A 498 2.75 11.59 35.70
C ALA A 498 2.46 12.83 34.83
N ASP A 499 2.52 12.69 33.51
CA ASP A 499 2.17 13.75 32.57
C ASP A 499 0.70 14.17 32.73
N MET A 500 -0.25 13.23 32.76
CA MET A 500 -1.67 13.55 32.94
C MET A 500 -1.97 14.19 34.30
N ASN A 501 -1.32 13.73 35.38
CA ASN A 501 -1.43 14.35 36.69
C ASN A 501 -0.96 15.81 36.67
N SER A 502 0.10 16.12 35.91
CA SER A 502 0.67 17.47 35.82
C SER A 502 -0.31 18.51 35.26
N ILE A 503 -1.25 18.08 34.42
CA ILE A 503 -2.30 18.93 33.83
C ILE A 503 -3.65 18.84 34.57
N GLY A 504 -3.69 18.14 35.70
CA GLY A 504 -4.85 18.10 36.59
C GLY A 504 -5.80 16.91 36.36
N TYR A 505 -5.38 15.84 35.69
CA TYR A 505 -6.22 14.66 35.47
C TYR A 505 -5.73 13.46 36.27
N LYS A 506 -6.65 12.83 37.00
CA LYS A 506 -6.40 11.54 37.65
C LYS A 506 -6.49 10.42 36.62
N VAL A 507 -5.57 9.45 36.66
CA VAL A 507 -5.57 8.31 35.74
C VAL A 507 -5.97 7.02 36.46
N GLU A 508 -6.92 6.29 35.92
CA GLU A 508 -7.32 4.98 36.42
C GLU A 508 -7.12 3.90 35.36
N MET A 509 -6.90 2.64 35.78
CA MET A 509 -6.74 1.51 34.86
C MET A 509 -7.86 0.49 35.10
N PRO A 510 -8.89 0.45 34.25
CA PRO A 510 -9.89 -0.60 34.30
C PRO A 510 -9.24 -1.96 34.05
N LEU A 511 -9.32 -2.88 35.01
CA LEU A 511 -8.64 -4.18 34.93
C LEU A 511 -9.36 -5.18 34.01
N GLY A 512 -10.60 -4.89 33.61
CA GLY A 512 -11.43 -5.71 32.73
C GLY A 512 -10.92 -5.78 31.29
N GLN A 513 -10.06 -4.85 30.88
CA GLN A 513 -9.49 -4.82 29.52
C GLN A 513 -8.60 -6.04 29.19
N ALA A 514 -8.49 -6.30 27.90
CA ALA A 514 -7.74 -7.37 27.24
C ALA A 514 -6.90 -6.78 26.08
N CYS A 515 -6.40 -7.65 25.19
CA CYS A 515 -5.83 -7.22 23.92
C CYS A 515 -6.87 -6.40 23.12
N CYS A 516 -6.42 -5.41 22.35
CA CYS A 516 -7.32 -4.55 21.57
C CYS A 516 -7.96 -5.26 20.37
N GLY A 517 -7.36 -6.36 19.90
CA GLY A 517 -7.77 -7.10 18.71
C GLY A 517 -7.25 -6.61 17.36
N CYS A 518 -6.27 -5.70 17.39
CA CYS A 518 -5.54 -5.30 16.19
C CYS A 518 -4.82 -6.50 15.51
N PRO A 519 -4.18 -7.45 16.23
CA PRO A 519 -3.58 -8.63 15.59
C PRO A 519 -4.60 -9.53 14.88
N ALA A 520 -5.75 -9.79 15.52
CA ALA A 520 -6.83 -10.60 14.95
C ALA A 520 -7.40 -9.93 13.70
N THR A 521 -7.71 -8.64 13.80
CA THR A 521 -8.16 -7.81 12.67
C THR A 521 -7.18 -7.90 11.52
N ASN A 522 -5.89 -7.60 11.73
CA ASN A 522 -4.87 -7.61 10.68
C ASN A 522 -4.65 -8.97 10.00
N MET A 523 -5.00 -10.07 10.66
CA MET A 523 -4.95 -11.43 10.10
C MET A 523 -6.27 -11.86 9.42
N GLY A 524 -7.32 -11.04 9.49
CA GLY A 524 -8.64 -11.35 8.94
C GLY A 524 -9.56 -12.13 9.88
N ASP A 525 -9.18 -12.34 11.15
CA ASP A 525 -9.99 -13.07 12.14
C ASP A 525 -10.98 -12.12 12.83
N THR A 526 -12.08 -11.84 12.14
CA THR A 526 -13.13 -10.92 12.61
C THR A 526 -13.88 -11.45 13.83
N GLU A 527 -13.96 -12.77 14.00
CA GLU A 527 -14.60 -13.41 15.15
C GLU A 527 -13.85 -13.06 16.45
N ASN A 528 -12.54 -13.29 16.47
CA ASN A 528 -11.71 -12.95 17.61
C ASN A 528 -11.61 -11.44 17.84
N ALA A 529 -11.47 -10.66 16.76
CA ALA A 529 -11.47 -9.20 16.87
C ALA A 529 -12.75 -8.66 17.54
N LYS A 530 -13.92 -9.20 17.16
CA LYS A 530 -15.20 -8.85 17.77
C LYS A 530 -15.29 -9.31 19.23
N LYS A 531 -14.83 -10.53 19.54
CA LYS A 531 -14.79 -11.06 20.91
C LYS A 531 -13.95 -10.17 21.83
N GLU A 532 -12.78 -9.74 21.39
CA GLU A 532 -11.91 -8.82 22.13
C GLU A 532 -12.58 -7.45 22.30
N ALA A 533 -13.27 -6.95 21.26
CA ALA A 533 -14.04 -5.72 21.36
C ALA A 533 -15.13 -5.81 22.45
N GLU A 534 -15.89 -6.91 22.49
CA GLU A 534 -16.92 -7.11 23.52
C GLU A 534 -16.34 -7.14 24.95
N ILE A 535 -15.19 -7.79 25.14
CA ILE A 535 -14.48 -7.83 26.42
C ILE A 535 -14.08 -6.42 26.83
N ASN A 536 -13.49 -5.65 25.92
CA ASN A 536 -12.99 -4.31 26.21
C ASN A 536 -14.10 -3.30 26.43
N ILE A 537 -15.19 -3.34 25.66
CA ILE A 537 -16.37 -2.48 25.86
C ILE A 537 -16.94 -2.68 27.26
N LYS A 538 -17.09 -3.94 27.69
CA LYS A 538 -17.59 -4.26 29.04
C LYS A 538 -16.57 -3.94 30.13
N GLY A 539 -15.29 -4.15 29.85
CA GLY A 539 -14.20 -4.04 30.82
C GLY A 539 -13.70 -2.62 31.05
N MET A 540 -13.92 -1.71 30.10
CA MET A 540 -13.50 -0.30 30.21
C MET A 540 -14.55 0.58 30.89
N GLU A 541 -15.84 0.25 30.80
CA GLU A 541 -16.94 1.04 31.39
C GLU A 541 -16.77 2.54 31.09
N ALA A 542 -16.67 2.86 29.79
CA ALA A 542 -16.29 4.19 29.28
C ALA A 542 -17.15 5.34 29.80
N GLU A 543 -18.39 5.06 30.21
CA GLU A 543 -19.32 6.01 30.82
C GLU A 543 -18.80 6.65 32.12
N LYS A 544 -17.86 6.00 32.82
CA LYS A 544 -17.29 6.49 34.09
C LYS A 544 -16.19 7.53 33.93
N TYR A 545 -15.70 7.73 32.71
CA TYR A 545 -14.50 8.49 32.43
C TYR A 545 -14.77 9.64 31.47
N ASP A 546 -14.02 10.73 31.64
CA ASP A 546 -14.07 11.87 30.73
C ASP A 546 -13.39 11.51 29.40
N TYR A 547 -12.25 10.83 29.49
CA TYR A 547 -11.45 10.38 28.36
C TYR A 547 -10.85 9.00 28.61
N ILE A 548 -10.50 8.33 27.53
CA ILE A 548 -9.73 7.11 27.50
C ILE A 548 -8.44 7.38 26.74
N VAL A 549 -7.31 7.12 27.36
CA VAL A 549 -6.00 7.34 26.76
C VAL A 549 -5.29 6.03 26.49
N SER A 550 -4.68 5.91 25.32
CA SER A 550 -3.73 4.83 25.04
C SER A 550 -2.40 5.40 24.55
N ALA A 551 -1.30 4.91 25.11
CA ALA A 551 0.06 5.15 24.60
C ALA A 551 0.42 4.12 23.51
N CYS A 552 -0.55 3.82 22.63
CA CYS A 552 -0.37 2.88 21.52
C CYS A 552 -1.36 3.24 20.39
N PRO A 553 -0.89 3.89 19.31
CA PRO A 553 -1.71 4.27 18.17
C PRO A 553 -2.47 3.11 17.53
N SER A 554 -1.90 1.89 17.54
CA SER A 554 -2.59 0.69 17.05
C SER A 554 -3.78 0.29 17.93
N CYS A 555 -3.68 0.45 19.26
CA CYS A 555 -4.80 0.19 20.15
C CYS A 555 -5.86 1.28 19.99
N THR A 556 -5.44 2.55 19.97
CA THR A 556 -6.32 3.70 19.70
C THR A 556 -7.10 3.50 18.40
N HIS A 557 -6.41 3.25 17.27
CA HIS A 557 -7.06 2.99 15.99
C HIS A 557 -8.05 1.83 16.04
N GLN A 558 -7.66 0.71 16.66
CA GLN A 558 -8.52 -0.47 16.78
C GLN A 558 -9.79 -0.19 17.62
N LEU A 559 -9.67 0.56 18.71
CA LEU A 559 -10.82 0.97 19.53
C LEU A 559 -11.81 1.83 18.73
N HIS A 560 -11.31 2.70 17.86
CA HIS A 560 -12.13 3.47 16.91
C HIS A 560 -12.87 2.59 15.88
N LEU A 561 -12.38 1.38 15.59
CA LEU A 561 -13.05 0.44 14.69
C LEU A 561 -14.14 -0.39 15.38
N TYR A 562 -14.21 -0.42 16.71
CA TYR A 562 -15.16 -1.28 17.43
C TYR A 562 -16.63 -1.10 17.03
N PRO A 563 -17.15 0.11 16.76
CA PRO A 563 -18.53 0.27 16.31
C PRO A 563 -18.85 -0.58 15.07
N THR A 564 -17.89 -0.74 14.16
CA THR A 564 -18.09 -1.47 12.89
C THR A 564 -18.32 -2.98 13.07
N PHE A 565 -18.04 -3.56 14.25
CA PHE A 565 -18.28 -4.97 14.54
C PHE A 565 -19.72 -5.26 15.00
N PHE A 566 -20.51 -4.23 15.24
CA PHE A 566 -21.86 -4.31 15.79
C PHE A 566 -22.85 -3.59 14.88
N GLU A 567 -24.06 -4.13 14.79
CA GLU A 567 -25.14 -3.51 14.03
C GLU A 567 -25.53 -2.16 14.66
N GLU A 568 -25.72 -1.15 13.81
CA GLU A 568 -26.10 0.19 14.24
C GLU A 568 -27.41 0.17 15.05
N GLY A 569 -27.48 0.97 16.12
CA GLY A 569 -28.63 1.05 17.01
C GLY A 569 -28.66 0.03 18.15
N THR A 570 -27.86 -1.04 18.09
CA THR A 570 -27.73 -2.00 19.22
C THR A 570 -27.06 -1.35 20.43
N GLU A 571 -27.35 -1.86 21.64
CA GLU A 571 -26.70 -1.37 22.87
C GLU A 571 -25.17 -1.55 22.84
N MET A 572 -24.69 -2.65 22.24
CA MET A 572 -23.25 -2.86 22.05
C MET A 572 -22.64 -1.83 21.09
N HIS A 573 -23.31 -1.49 19.99
CA HIS A 573 -22.85 -0.44 19.08
C HIS A 573 -22.78 0.92 19.78
N LYS A 574 -23.79 1.30 20.57
CA LYS A 574 -23.78 2.55 21.33
C LYS A 574 -22.61 2.63 22.31
N LYS A 575 -22.36 1.56 23.07
CA LYS A 575 -21.23 1.48 24.00
C LYS A 575 -19.88 1.46 23.29
N ALA A 576 -19.78 0.77 22.15
CA ALA A 576 -18.59 0.78 21.31
C ALA A 576 -18.30 2.20 20.80
N LYS A 577 -19.34 2.92 20.38
CA LYS A 577 -19.24 4.31 19.92
C LYS A 577 -18.82 5.24 21.05
N GLU A 578 -19.40 5.12 22.25
CA GLU A 578 -18.99 5.91 23.40
C GLU A 578 -17.52 5.68 23.76
N LEU A 579 -17.08 4.41 23.78
CA LEU A 579 -15.68 4.05 23.99
C LEU A 579 -14.78 4.69 22.91
N ALA A 580 -15.15 4.57 21.63
CA ALA A 580 -14.39 5.14 20.52
C ALA A 580 -14.30 6.68 20.60
N ASP A 581 -15.43 7.35 20.79
CA ASP A 581 -15.52 8.82 20.83
C ASP A 581 -14.71 9.42 22.01
N LYS A 582 -14.59 8.68 23.12
CA LYS A 582 -13.76 9.06 24.27
C LYS A 582 -12.30 8.62 24.16
N THR A 583 -11.91 7.84 23.15
CA THR A 583 -10.57 7.26 23.03
C THR A 583 -9.61 8.13 22.23
N TYR A 584 -8.47 8.46 22.84
CA TYR A 584 -7.43 9.28 22.24
C TYR A 584 -6.04 8.64 22.38
N ASP A 585 -5.18 8.92 21.41
CA ASP A 585 -3.74 8.74 21.57
C ASP A 585 -3.18 9.68 22.64
N PHE A 586 -2.20 9.21 23.41
CA PHE A 586 -1.58 9.98 24.49
C PHE A 586 -1.16 11.39 24.06
N CYS A 587 -0.39 11.52 22.99
CA CYS A 587 0.16 12.82 22.60
C CYS A 587 -0.95 13.77 22.13
N LYS A 588 -1.96 13.24 21.44
CA LYS A 588 -3.13 14.01 21.01
C LYS A 588 -3.90 14.58 22.21
N LEU A 589 -4.27 13.71 23.15
CA LEU A 589 -5.03 14.12 24.33
C LEU A 589 -4.22 15.06 25.21
N PHE A 590 -2.95 14.73 25.47
CA PHE A 590 -2.08 15.54 26.30
C PHE A 590 -1.92 16.96 25.72
N TYR A 591 -1.73 17.07 24.41
CA TYR A 591 -1.66 18.35 23.71
C TYR A 591 -2.97 19.15 23.87
N GLU A 592 -4.13 18.54 23.59
CA GLU A 592 -5.43 19.23 23.64
C GLU A 592 -5.83 19.69 25.04
N LEU A 593 -5.41 18.95 26.08
CA LEU A 593 -5.66 19.30 27.47
C LEU A 593 -4.65 20.29 28.07
N GLY A 594 -3.75 20.84 27.25
CA GLY A 594 -2.79 21.88 27.65
C GLY A 594 -1.46 21.37 28.16
N GLY A 595 -0.99 20.21 27.68
CA GLY A 595 0.29 19.60 28.05
C GLY A 595 1.54 20.32 27.55
N ILE A 596 1.40 21.35 26.73
CA ILE A 596 2.50 22.24 26.33
C ILE A 596 2.98 23.03 27.56
N SER A 597 4.28 22.95 27.84
CA SER A 597 4.93 23.69 28.92
C SER A 597 6.40 23.85 28.58
N GLU A 598 6.97 25.02 28.89
CA GLU A 598 8.40 25.35 28.77
C GLU A 598 9.24 24.80 29.94
N GLU A 599 8.65 23.97 30.79
CA GLU A 599 9.37 23.27 31.86
C GLU A 599 10.32 22.20 31.29
N GLY A 600 11.42 21.98 31.99
CA GLY A 600 12.40 20.95 31.69
C GLY A 600 13.75 21.20 32.36
N ASP A 601 14.56 20.15 32.49
CA ASP A 601 15.87 20.17 33.16
C ASP A 601 16.92 21.05 32.46
N GLY A 602 16.64 21.50 31.23
CA GLY A 602 17.52 22.34 30.43
C GLY A 602 18.79 21.67 29.94
N LYS A 603 18.99 20.37 30.19
CA LYS A 603 20.14 19.62 29.68
C LYS A 603 19.90 19.28 28.21
N PRO A 604 20.70 19.76 27.25
CA PRO A 604 20.44 19.51 25.84
C PRO A 604 20.46 18.01 25.49
N ILE A 605 19.45 17.54 24.76
CA ILE A 605 19.43 16.24 24.08
C ILE A 605 18.88 16.44 22.66
N LYS A 606 19.45 15.76 21.67
CA LYS A 606 18.94 15.79 20.30
C LYS A 606 17.91 14.70 20.12
N VAL A 607 16.70 15.08 19.72
CA VAL A 607 15.58 14.16 19.55
C VAL A 607 15.12 14.19 18.10
N THR A 608 15.14 13.02 17.45
CA THR A 608 14.43 12.80 16.19
C THR A 608 13.13 12.03 16.42
N TYR A 609 12.27 11.94 15.42
CA TYR A 609 10.94 11.36 15.58
C TYR A 609 10.56 10.40 14.46
N HIS A 610 9.95 9.27 14.82
CA HIS A 610 9.35 8.30 13.91
C HIS A 610 7.83 8.38 13.92
N ASP A 611 7.25 8.77 12.78
CA ASP A 611 5.80 8.73 12.58
C ASP A 611 5.31 7.28 12.51
N SER A 612 4.57 6.85 13.54
CA SER A 612 3.89 5.55 13.56
C SER A 612 2.74 5.55 12.55
N CYS A 613 2.60 4.48 11.74
CA CYS A 613 1.65 4.42 10.62
C CYS A 613 0.21 4.72 11.05
N HIS A 614 -0.32 4.03 12.06
CA HIS A 614 -1.69 4.25 12.55
C HIS A 614 -1.90 5.64 13.17
N LEU A 615 -0.84 6.25 13.73
CA LEU A 615 -0.95 7.58 14.32
C LEU A 615 -1.11 8.65 13.25
N LYS A 616 -0.19 8.67 12.28
CA LYS A 616 -0.19 9.66 11.20
C LYS A 616 -1.32 9.45 10.21
N ARG A 617 -1.58 8.20 9.80
CA ARG A 617 -2.46 7.92 8.65
C ARG A 617 -3.88 7.55 9.03
N SER A 618 -4.08 6.78 10.09
CA SER A 618 -5.41 6.41 10.55
C SER A 618 -5.99 7.49 11.48
N LEU A 619 -5.23 7.91 12.50
CA LEU A 619 -5.68 8.88 13.50
C LEU A 619 -5.42 10.34 13.11
N LYS A 620 -4.67 10.58 12.02
CA LYS A 620 -4.33 11.92 11.51
C LYS A 620 -3.61 12.83 12.54
N VAL A 621 -2.86 12.23 13.48
CA VAL A 621 -2.07 12.92 14.49
C VAL A 621 -0.59 12.91 14.09
N SER A 622 0.03 14.08 14.00
CA SER A 622 1.45 14.19 13.61
C SER A 622 2.13 15.48 14.04
N LYS A 623 1.36 16.53 14.37
CA LYS A 623 1.93 17.82 14.76
C LYS A 623 2.14 17.87 16.27
N GLU A 624 1.21 17.28 17.01
CA GLU A 624 1.09 17.32 18.47
C GLU A 624 2.38 16.84 19.16
N GLN A 625 2.96 15.74 18.69
CA GLN A 625 4.20 15.17 19.24
C GLN A 625 5.39 16.11 19.06
N ARG A 626 5.51 16.70 17.86
CA ARG A 626 6.59 17.63 17.53
C ARG A 626 6.49 18.89 18.37
N GLU A 627 5.28 19.41 18.55
CA GLU A 627 5.06 20.60 19.38
C GLU A 627 5.33 20.32 20.86
N LEU A 628 4.88 19.17 21.40
CA LEU A 628 5.20 18.77 22.77
C LEU A 628 6.72 18.63 22.99
N LEU A 629 7.42 17.99 22.05
CA LEU A 629 8.87 17.82 22.14
C LEU A 629 9.61 19.16 22.04
N LYS A 630 9.29 20.01 21.07
CA LYS A 630 9.95 21.31 20.86
C LYS A 630 9.79 22.27 22.05
N HIS A 631 8.65 22.22 22.73
CA HIS A 631 8.39 23.08 23.89
C HIS A 631 8.99 22.52 25.18
N THR A 632 9.42 21.26 25.21
CA THR A 632 10.05 20.68 26.40
C THR A 632 11.48 21.17 26.53
N LYS A 633 11.77 21.93 27.59
CA LYS A 633 13.08 22.58 27.76
C LYS A 633 14.21 21.55 27.89
N GLY A 634 15.25 21.72 27.06
CA GLY A 634 16.37 20.78 26.94
C GLY A 634 16.23 19.80 25.78
N VAL A 635 15.13 19.81 25.03
CA VAL A 635 14.98 19.03 23.78
C VAL A 635 15.36 19.89 22.58
N GLU A 636 16.34 19.44 21.81
CA GLU A 636 16.68 19.94 20.48
C GLU A 636 16.04 19.00 19.44
N PHE A 637 14.94 19.42 18.81
CA PHE A 637 14.24 18.60 17.84
C PHE A 637 14.88 18.66 16.45
N ILE A 638 15.21 17.50 15.88
CA ILE A 638 15.79 17.35 14.54
C ILE A 638 15.00 16.29 13.77
N GLU A 639 14.36 16.68 12.66
CA GLU A 639 13.59 15.74 11.83
C GLU A 639 14.53 14.80 11.04
N MET A 640 14.29 13.49 11.11
CA MET A 640 15.03 12.53 10.27
C MET A 640 14.45 12.45 8.85
N ASN A 641 15.30 12.06 7.90
CA ASN A 641 14.87 11.73 6.55
C ASN A 641 13.86 10.56 6.57
N ASP A 642 12.86 10.65 5.71
CA ASP A 642 11.75 9.68 5.60
C ASP A 642 11.18 9.24 6.97
N CYS A 643 10.93 10.20 7.87
CA CYS A 643 10.44 9.93 9.23
C CYS A 643 9.16 9.06 9.24
N ASP A 644 8.37 9.16 8.17
CA ASP A 644 7.08 8.50 7.95
C ASP A 644 7.10 7.21 7.12
N ASN A 645 8.28 6.76 6.71
CA ASN A 645 8.46 5.39 6.23
C ASN A 645 8.21 4.40 7.37
N CYS A 646 7.51 3.31 7.05
CA CYS A 646 7.24 2.20 7.97
C CYS A 646 8.55 1.66 8.60
N CYS A 647 8.50 1.26 9.87
CA CYS A 647 9.63 0.61 10.55
C CYS A 647 9.78 -0.89 10.23
N GLY A 648 8.84 -1.47 9.46
CA GLY A 648 8.84 -2.90 9.09
C GLY A 648 8.15 -3.82 10.09
N PHE A 649 7.61 -3.29 11.20
CA PHE A 649 7.00 -4.13 12.24
C PHE A 649 5.74 -4.88 11.75
N GLY A 650 4.70 -4.12 11.36
CA GLY A 650 3.42 -4.67 10.86
C GLY A 650 2.76 -5.70 11.78
N GLY A 651 3.03 -5.68 13.09
CA GLY A 651 2.57 -6.70 14.02
C GLY A 651 3.20 -8.06 13.75
N SER A 652 2.34 -9.06 13.49
CA SER A 652 2.76 -10.41 13.11
C SER A 652 3.50 -10.48 11.77
N TYR A 653 3.37 -9.45 10.92
CA TYR A 653 4.06 -9.38 9.63
C TYR A 653 5.57 -9.64 9.76
N SER A 654 6.24 -8.95 10.68
CA SER A 654 7.68 -9.11 10.90
C SER A 654 8.12 -10.50 11.37
N LEU A 655 7.18 -11.34 11.81
CA LEU A 655 7.41 -12.75 12.13
C LEU A 655 7.15 -13.67 10.93
N LEU A 656 6.19 -13.30 10.08
CA LEU A 656 5.77 -14.06 8.91
C LEU A 656 6.69 -13.81 7.70
N TYR A 657 7.22 -12.59 7.57
CA TYR A 657 8.07 -12.12 6.48
C TYR A 657 9.32 -11.38 7.03
N PRO A 658 10.13 -12.02 7.90
CA PRO A 658 11.32 -11.38 8.47
C PRO A 658 12.31 -10.88 7.39
N GLU A 659 12.40 -11.58 6.27
CA GLU A 659 13.24 -11.25 5.12
C GLU A 659 12.84 -9.95 4.41
N ILE A 660 11.55 -9.57 4.43
CA ILE A 660 11.09 -8.27 3.91
C ILE A 660 11.13 -7.20 5.02
N SER A 661 10.76 -7.57 6.25
CA SER A 661 10.78 -6.66 7.41
C SER A 661 12.17 -6.12 7.72
N ALA A 662 13.21 -6.97 7.65
CA ALA A 662 14.57 -6.60 8.05
C ALA A 662 15.20 -5.49 7.18
N PRO A 663 15.14 -5.53 5.83
CA PRO A 663 15.61 -4.43 4.99
C PRO A 663 14.84 -3.11 5.20
N ILE A 664 13.53 -3.18 5.48
CA ILE A 664 12.73 -1.99 5.83
C ILE A 664 13.27 -1.37 7.13
N LEU A 665 13.51 -2.20 8.14
CA LEU A 665 14.09 -1.77 9.42
C LEU A 665 15.50 -1.20 9.26
N GLU A 666 16.35 -1.82 8.43
CA GLU A 666 17.71 -1.33 8.15
C GLU A 666 17.68 0.11 7.63
N LYS A 667 16.83 0.40 6.64
CA LYS A 667 16.68 1.76 6.11
C LYS A 667 16.24 2.75 7.18
N LYS A 668 15.34 2.35 8.08
CA LYS A 668 14.90 3.18 9.20
C LYS A 668 16.04 3.47 10.18
N ILE A 669 16.84 2.47 10.53
CA ILE A 669 18.00 2.62 11.41
C ILE A 669 19.03 3.56 10.79
N GLN A 670 19.29 3.42 9.49
CA GLN A 670 20.22 4.30 8.78
C GLN A 670 19.76 5.76 8.83
N ASN A 671 18.48 6.04 8.58
CA ASN A 671 17.93 7.40 8.68
C ASN A 671 18.01 7.96 10.12
N ILE A 672 17.81 7.12 11.13
CA ILE A 672 17.98 7.52 12.54
C ILE A 672 19.44 7.90 12.81
N LYS A 673 20.42 7.10 12.37
CA LYS A 673 21.84 7.41 12.53
C LYS A 673 22.24 8.69 11.81
N GLU A 674 21.78 8.86 10.57
CA GLU A 674 22.08 10.04 9.74
C GLU A 674 21.50 11.33 10.31
N SER A 675 20.45 11.25 11.14
CA SER A 675 19.90 12.42 11.84
C SER A 675 20.84 13.01 12.89
N GLY A 676 21.81 12.22 13.39
CA GLY A 676 22.70 12.63 14.47
C GLY A 676 22.00 12.84 15.82
N ALA A 677 20.80 12.28 16.01
CA ALA A 677 20.04 12.38 17.25
C ALA A 677 20.53 11.40 18.33
N ASP A 678 20.48 11.84 19.59
CA ASP A 678 20.77 11.00 20.76
C ASP A 678 19.58 10.10 21.10
N VAL A 679 18.37 10.53 20.73
CA VAL A 679 17.12 9.82 21.00
C VAL A 679 16.24 9.82 19.75
N VAL A 680 15.65 8.68 19.43
CA VAL A 680 14.50 8.57 18.53
C VAL A 680 13.22 8.41 19.35
N ALA A 681 12.33 9.40 19.23
CA ALA A 681 11.00 9.44 19.81
C ALA A 681 9.98 8.77 18.89
N LEU A 682 8.96 8.13 19.47
CA LEU A 682 7.82 7.53 18.79
C LEU A 682 6.68 7.30 19.80
N ASP A 683 5.49 6.89 19.35
CA ASP A 683 4.36 6.63 20.27
C ASP A 683 3.81 5.20 20.19
N CYS A 684 4.33 4.36 19.29
CA CYS A 684 3.85 2.98 19.15
C CYS A 684 4.77 1.98 19.83
N PRO A 685 4.31 1.26 20.88
CA PRO A 685 5.07 0.18 21.50
C PRO A 685 5.54 -0.91 20.52
N GLY A 686 4.79 -1.18 19.44
CA GLY A 686 5.23 -2.09 18.39
C GLY A 686 6.42 -1.55 17.59
N CYS A 687 6.42 -0.24 17.30
CA CYS A 687 7.57 0.43 16.68
C CYS A 687 8.75 0.54 17.65
N LEU A 688 8.49 0.72 18.94
CA LEU A 688 9.49 0.67 20.01
C LEU A 688 10.22 -0.68 19.97
N MET A 689 9.46 -1.78 19.95
CA MET A 689 9.99 -3.14 19.88
C MET A 689 10.86 -3.35 18.63
N GLN A 690 10.38 -2.91 17.47
CA GLN A 690 11.07 -3.08 16.20
C GLN A 690 12.37 -2.26 16.12
N ILE A 691 12.32 -0.96 16.42
CA ILE A 691 13.46 -0.05 16.27
C ILE A 691 14.49 -0.30 17.37
N LYS A 692 14.07 -0.41 18.64
CA LYS A 692 14.97 -0.72 19.76
C LYS A 692 15.63 -2.08 19.57
N GLY A 693 14.86 -3.09 19.16
CA GLY A 693 15.38 -4.41 18.83
C GLY A 693 16.39 -4.39 17.69
N GLY A 694 16.15 -3.58 16.66
CA GLY A 694 17.06 -3.43 15.53
C GLY A 694 18.39 -2.74 15.87
N LEU A 695 18.35 -1.69 16.70
CA LEU A 695 19.55 -1.01 17.20
C LEU A 695 20.37 -1.93 18.11
N ASP A 696 19.71 -2.63 19.05
CA ASP A 696 20.36 -3.59 19.96
C ASP A 696 21.06 -4.73 19.18
N ALA A 697 20.39 -5.31 18.19
CA ALA A 697 20.97 -6.36 17.34
C ALA A 697 22.21 -5.91 16.54
N ARG A 698 22.44 -4.60 16.41
CA ARG A 698 23.61 -3.99 15.75
C ARG A 698 24.63 -3.43 16.74
N GLY A 699 24.40 -3.59 18.04
CA GLY A 699 25.27 -3.06 19.09
C GLY A 699 25.24 -1.53 19.21
N ILE A 700 24.22 -0.87 18.67
CA ILE A 700 24.08 0.60 18.70
C ILE A 700 23.37 0.97 20.00
N ASN A 701 24.14 1.43 20.98
CA ASN A 701 23.66 1.71 22.35
C ASN A 701 23.69 3.20 22.73
N ASP A 702 24.36 4.01 21.90
CA ASP A 702 24.49 5.46 22.00
C ASP A 702 23.18 6.18 21.64
N ILE A 703 22.39 5.65 20.71
CA ILE A 703 21.06 6.16 20.36
C ILE A 703 19.97 5.48 21.21
N LYS A 704 19.21 6.26 21.98
CA LYS A 704 18.07 5.73 22.77
C LYS A 704 16.78 5.73 21.94
N VAL A 705 15.91 4.77 22.21
CA VAL A 705 14.56 4.72 21.64
C VAL A 705 13.58 4.87 22.79
N LYS A 706 12.77 5.93 22.76
CA LYS A 706 11.83 6.25 23.85
C LYS A 706 10.46 6.62 23.31
N HIS A 707 9.44 6.36 24.12
CA HIS A 707 8.13 6.93 23.88
C HIS A 707 8.14 8.44 24.15
N THR A 708 7.34 9.23 23.44
CA THR A 708 7.26 10.69 23.65
C THR A 708 6.94 11.05 25.11
N ALA A 709 5.98 10.36 25.73
CA ALA A 709 5.66 10.46 27.16
C ALA A 709 6.88 10.32 28.09
N GLU A 710 7.74 9.31 27.88
CA GLU A 710 8.94 9.12 28.72
C GLU A 710 9.88 10.31 28.64
N ILE A 711 10.08 10.84 27.43
CA ILE A 711 10.97 11.99 27.21
C ILE A 711 10.43 13.21 27.96
N ILE A 712 9.14 13.50 27.83
CA ILE A 712 8.52 14.67 28.48
C ILE A 712 8.58 14.53 30.00
N ALA A 713 8.15 13.39 30.54
CA ALA A 713 8.11 13.15 31.98
C ALA A 713 9.51 13.21 32.63
N GLU A 714 10.52 12.57 32.01
CA GLU A 714 11.90 12.64 32.48
C GLU A 714 12.44 14.07 32.44
N LYS A 715 12.22 14.79 31.32
CA LYS A 715 12.71 16.16 31.17
C LYS A 715 12.11 17.10 32.18
N ARG A 716 10.82 16.95 32.49
CA ARG A 716 10.11 17.76 33.48
C ARG A 716 10.36 17.30 34.93
N GLY A 717 11.14 16.24 35.14
CA GLY A 717 11.45 15.71 36.48
C GLY A 717 10.23 15.11 37.18
N LEU A 718 9.29 14.56 36.40
CA LEU A 718 8.06 13.96 36.91
C LEU A 718 8.24 12.48 37.30
N ILE A 719 9.27 11.82 36.75
CA ILE A 719 9.63 10.42 37.00
C ILE A 719 11.11 10.24 37.29
#